data_AF-A0A1Y0EEC6-F1
#
_entry.id   AF-A0A1Y0EEC6-F1
#
_cell.length_a   1.000
_cell.length_b   1.000
_cell.length_c   1.000
_cell.angle_alpha   90.00
_cell.angle_beta   90.00
_cell.angle_gamma   90.00
#
_symmetry.space_group_name_H-M   'P 1'
#
loop_
_entity.id
_entity.type
_entity.pdbx_description
1 polymer ?
#
loop_
_entity_poly.entity_id
_entity_poly.type
_entity_poly.pdbx_seq_one_letter_code
_entity_poly.pdbx_strand_id
1 'polypeptide(L)'
;MNKIVSTDFIADDVQRLVPVDAAATTPKNAAVAKLMKAWEAKTTQRTAKGAGLTLMAVSLAACNDDSTTTSTTTPTTPTTPAGQTFTLTTGADNFTGAAGNDTFSASVSATAAENTLSNTDTISGGAGTDTVNVVANVLAANIGVASVGMSGIEVINIRAIDEVINIRAIDGDGTVAADAATFNAGLATGITAVNADRSNSNIAVTGLEAGAAIGMVGNGSVVNGIVSFAYATATSAQTINISGGTLNSGVANITATASTGVTTATINSTGAANKVDTILLDSAGANTVTSLTVNATTGLTATLTGADFATTAAFDINGAGAVDLGTAANVKTINASDNSGGVTIALGTNTTSFVGGSGNDVITTAAIGSTAAVSGGAGRDTLVVNAVTDLDSAADAAKYTGFEVVRTATSYDASLVSSVTALEITATGGATTFTNLNAAQASDITITGAVNAGSGVTFSLANAVGTSDALTLKLGAASTATGAAVDADALTVNGFETINLASIHGASATAANKVATVASFTADAATSIVLTGSSFNLENVATAKAVTIDATALTGNGAATSLGLVAAGSLFAASTVKGSAAVDQYTIGAAGSTYLGNAGNDTFTSTTQAILTGSVLIDGGDGTDTLTMSESATTTNTLTIADTMFSKVANIENISLSGAVAGDLTWTLGGFANTLASSTSNVLKVTAANIASGATADVITVDASNLTGANALELTLTNTVVTGASNAGTDVYTGGAGNDKFIINYDANHADDTSIVTINGGAGDDTITFTMGTGTSVPGTITLDGGAGNDTITGSVEVDTITGGAGTDTMTGGAGSDIFVITTAAHSNAATAGAIDKITDFVGGAADDLKVGVAATELNSQTLTISYSEADTIAELNGLLNAATGSATTAKFDGTGADAALLTLSDGKILLAVDIDGSGSFTAADVVVELTGLTGTLAATDIIV
;
A
#
# COMPACT_ATOMS: atom_id res chain seq x y z
N MET A 1 -5.29 3.73 -34.78
CA MET A 1 -4.15 3.08 -35.49
C MET A 1 -3.94 1.70 -34.89
N ASN A 2 -3.72 0.71 -35.76
CA ASN A 2 -3.61 -0.73 -35.54
C ASN A 2 -2.51 -1.21 -34.59
N LYS A 3 -2.80 -2.30 -33.84
CA LYS A 3 -2.06 -3.60 -33.80
C LYS A 3 -2.70 -4.50 -32.74
N ILE A 4 -3.54 -5.47 -33.11
CA ILE A 4 -3.20 -6.90 -33.35
C ILE A 4 -2.24 -7.47 -32.30
N VAL A 5 -2.80 -8.27 -31.38
CA VAL A 5 -2.09 -9.14 -30.44
C VAL A 5 -1.99 -10.52 -31.09
N SER A 6 -0.78 -10.99 -31.40
CA SER A 6 -0.52 -12.39 -31.76
C SER A 6 0.14 -13.10 -30.60
N THR A 7 -0.42 -14.27 -30.26
CA THR A 7 0.10 -15.25 -29.31
C THR A 7 1.35 -15.92 -29.89
N ASP A 8 2.52 -15.58 -29.37
CA ASP A 8 3.75 -16.36 -29.52
C ASP A 8 4.68 -16.00 -28.35
N PHE A 9 4.62 -16.77 -27.26
CA PHE A 9 5.75 -17.04 -26.37
C PHE A 9 5.34 -18.15 -25.40
N ILE A 10 5.82 -19.36 -25.69
CA ILE A 10 6.20 -20.49 -24.82
C ILE A 10 6.09 -21.74 -25.73
N ALA A 11 7.09 -21.86 -26.60
CA ALA A 11 7.36 -23.04 -27.40
C ALA A 11 8.88 -23.23 -27.43
N ASP A 12 9.50 -23.38 -26.26
CA ASP A 12 10.88 -23.86 -26.15
C ASP A 12 11.11 -24.36 -24.71
N ASP A 13 10.70 -25.61 -24.41
CA ASP A 13 11.46 -26.49 -23.48
C ASP A 13 10.94 -27.94 -23.27
N VAL A 14 10.22 -28.56 -24.22
CA VAL A 14 9.87 -30.00 -24.08
C VAL A 14 10.03 -30.78 -25.39
N GLN A 15 11.16 -30.63 -26.07
CA GLN A 15 11.59 -31.57 -27.11
C GLN A 15 13.04 -32.05 -26.90
N ARG A 16 13.26 -32.75 -25.79
CA ARG A 16 14.37 -33.70 -25.68
C ARG A 16 14.00 -34.80 -24.69
N LEU A 17 13.44 -35.90 -25.18
CA LEU A 17 13.90 -37.27 -24.93
C LEU A 17 12.94 -38.31 -25.57
N VAL A 18 13.46 -39.01 -26.57
CA VAL A 18 13.06 -40.32 -27.13
C VAL A 18 11.88 -40.34 -28.15
N PRO A 19 12.12 -40.86 -29.37
CA PRO A 19 11.11 -40.96 -30.43
C PRO A 19 10.17 -42.15 -30.18
N VAL A 20 8.87 -41.99 -30.45
CA VAL A 20 7.95 -43.13 -30.48
C VAL A 20 7.27 -43.22 -31.84
N ASP A 21 7.67 -44.28 -32.54
CA ASP A 21 7.16 -44.83 -33.78
C ASP A 21 5.67 -45.18 -33.67
N ALA A 22 4.91 -44.91 -34.74
CA ALA A 22 3.46 -45.01 -34.83
C ALA A 22 2.93 -46.44 -35.02
N ALA A 23 3.70 -47.49 -34.69
CA ALA A 23 3.27 -48.88 -34.88
C ALA A 23 3.91 -49.87 -33.89
N ALA A 24 3.48 -49.89 -32.63
CA ALA A 24 3.74 -51.03 -31.74
C ALA A 24 2.67 -51.20 -30.64
N THR A 25 1.95 -52.31 -30.66
CA THR A 25 0.84 -52.66 -29.76
C THR A 25 1.28 -53.27 -28.43
N THR A 26 2.28 -52.72 -27.72
CA THR A 26 2.48 -52.99 -26.26
C THR A 26 3.60 -52.13 -25.63
N PRO A 27 3.38 -51.47 -24.47
CA PRO A 27 4.44 -50.70 -23.80
C PRO A 27 5.28 -51.55 -22.83
N LYS A 28 6.61 -51.38 -22.90
CA LYS A 28 7.66 -52.12 -22.16
C LYS A 28 7.96 -51.63 -20.73
N ASN A 29 7.16 -50.75 -20.13
CA ASN A 29 7.41 -50.25 -18.77
C ASN A 29 6.21 -50.44 -17.83
N ALA A 30 6.35 -51.39 -16.90
CA ALA A 30 5.33 -51.76 -15.93
C ALA A 30 4.94 -50.64 -14.96
N ALA A 31 5.79 -49.61 -14.78
CA ALA A 31 5.50 -48.47 -13.92
C ALA A 31 4.53 -47.48 -14.60
N VAL A 32 4.69 -47.23 -15.90
CA VAL A 32 3.85 -46.30 -16.66
C VAL A 32 2.46 -46.88 -16.93
N ALA A 33 2.38 -48.20 -17.15
CA ALA A 33 1.10 -48.90 -17.28
C ALA A 33 0.28 -48.94 -15.96
N LYS A 34 0.95 -48.95 -14.79
CA LYS A 34 0.27 -48.81 -13.49
C LYS A 34 -0.24 -47.40 -13.25
N LEU A 35 0.48 -46.38 -13.69
CA LEU A 35 0.07 -44.98 -13.52
C LEU A 35 -1.13 -44.64 -14.41
N MET A 36 -1.16 -45.10 -15.67
CA MET A 36 -2.32 -44.94 -16.56
C MET A 36 -3.55 -45.69 -16.06
N LYS A 37 -3.40 -46.95 -15.59
CA LYS A 37 -4.54 -47.69 -15.00
C LYS A 37 -5.08 -47.06 -13.71
N ALA A 38 -4.21 -46.46 -12.89
CA ALA A 38 -4.62 -45.73 -11.70
C ALA A 38 -5.31 -44.40 -12.04
N TRP A 39 -4.91 -43.73 -13.12
CA TRP A 39 -5.56 -42.54 -13.63
C TRP A 39 -6.94 -42.87 -14.22
N GLU A 40 -7.03 -43.87 -15.10
CA GLU A 40 -8.30 -44.33 -15.69
C GLU A 40 -9.30 -44.79 -14.62
N ALA A 41 -8.87 -45.61 -13.64
CA ALA A 41 -9.74 -46.08 -12.55
C ALA A 41 -10.26 -44.94 -11.65
N LYS A 42 -9.47 -43.87 -11.48
CA LYS A 42 -9.86 -42.69 -10.69
C LYS A 42 -10.82 -41.78 -11.45
N THR A 43 -10.75 -41.77 -12.78
CA THR A 43 -11.70 -41.07 -13.65
C THR A 43 -13.03 -41.83 -13.72
N THR A 44 -13.03 -43.17 -13.79
CA THR A 44 -14.27 -43.98 -13.81
C THR A 44 -15.02 -43.96 -12.46
N GLN A 45 -14.31 -43.88 -11.33
CA GLN A 45 -14.95 -43.72 -10.02
C GLN A 45 -15.59 -42.34 -9.81
N ARG A 46 -15.10 -41.30 -10.50
CA ARG A 46 -15.70 -39.95 -10.43
C ARG A 46 -16.97 -39.83 -11.27
N THR A 47 -17.11 -40.61 -12.35
CA THR A 47 -18.35 -40.65 -13.15
C THR A 47 -19.45 -41.47 -12.45
N ALA A 48 -19.10 -42.47 -11.64
CA ALA A 48 -20.07 -43.35 -10.97
C ALA A 48 -20.67 -42.80 -9.66
N LYS A 49 -20.15 -41.70 -9.09
CA LYS A 49 -20.72 -41.06 -7.89
C LYS A 49 -21.65 -39.87 -8.17
N GLY A 50 -21.73 -39.42 -9.42
CA GLY A 50 -22.56 -38.27 -9.82
C GLY A 50 -23.90 -38.63 -10.48
N ALA A 51 -24.18 -39.91 -10.72
CA ALA A 51 -25.44 -40.34 -11.35
C ALA A 51 -26.06 -41.49 -10.54
N GLY A 52 -27.16 -41.19 -9.85
CA GLY A 52 -27.97 -42.19 -9.16
C GLY A 52 -28.64 -43.15 -10.14
N LEU A 53 -27.99 -44.28 -10.42
CA LEU A 53 -28.58 -45.40 -11.16
C LEU A 53 -28.80 -46.57 -10.19
N THR A 54 -30.06 -46.98 -10.07
CA THR A 54 -30.50 -48.05 -9.17
C THR A 54 -30.11 -49.44 -9.68
N LEU A 55 -29.99 -50.37 -8.74
CA LEU A 55 -29.45 -51.74 -8.84
C LEU A 55 -30.18 -52.69 -9.83
N MET A 56 -31.20 -52.22 -10.56
CA MET A 56 -31.94 -53.02 -11.55
C MET A 56 -31.24 -53.09 -12.93
N ALA A 57 -30.33 -52.17 -13.25
CA ALA A 57 -29.70 -52.11 -14.57
C ALA A 57 -28.48 -53.03 -14.75
N VAL A 58 -28.01 -53.68 -13.69
CA VAL A 58 -26.78 -54.52 -13.72
C VAL A 58 -27.08 -56.00 -14.00
N SER A 59 -28.35 -56.44 -13.94
CA SER A 59 -28.70 -57.85 -14.18
C SER A 59 -28.86 -58.23 -15.65
N LEU A 60 -28.85 -57.27 -16.59
CA LEU A 60 -29.25 -57.53 -17.97
C LEU A 60 -28.10 -57.68 -18.98
N ALA A 61 -26.84 -57.46 -18.56
CA ALA A 61 -25.67 -57.57 -19.44
C ALA A 61 -24.93 -58.92 -19.33
N ALA A 62 -25.47 -59.90 -18.61
CA ALA A 62 -24.81 -61.17 -18.33
C ALA A 62 -25.70 -62.38 -18.61
N CYS A 63 -26.16 -62.58 -19.84
CA CYS A 63 -26.43 -63.92 -20.36
C CYS A 63 -26.59 -63.87 -21.88
N ASN A 64 -25.68 -64.50 -22.61
CA ASN A 64 -25.95 -64.89 -23.99
C ASN A 64 -25.27 -66.25 -24.20
N ASP A 65 -26.06 -67.33 -24.10
CA ASP A 65 -25.72 -68.58 -24.75
C ASP A 65 -26.97 -69.41 -25.07
N ASP A 66 -26.89 -70.05 -26.23
CA ASP A 66 -27.57 -71.24 -26.73
C ASP A 66 -29.05 -71.25 -27.20
N SER A 67 -29.16 -71.96 -28.31
CA SER A 67 -30.19 -72.42 -29.24
C SER A 67 -31.70 -72.45 -28.93
N THR A 68 -32.40 -72.09 -30.02
CA THR A 68 -33.65 -72.68 -30.59
C THR A 68 -35.04 -72.34 -30.03
N THR A 69 -35.91 -72.01 -31.01
CA THR A 69 -37.38 -72.09 -31.06
C THR A 69 -38.25 -70.88 -30.63
N THR A 70 -38.88 -70.30 -31.68
CA THR A 70 -40.25 -69.75 -31.81
C THR A 70 -40.88 -68.83 -30.73
N SER A 71 -41.33 -67.69 -31.25
CA SER A 71 -42.55 -66.93 -30.92
C SER A 71 -42.41 -65.65 -30.07
N THR A 72 -42.85 -64.57 -30.74
CA THR A 72 -43.56 -63.37 -30.26
C THR A 72 -42.80 -62.04 -30.25
N THR A 73 -43.33 -61.15 -31.09
CA THR A 73 -42.98 -59.74 -31.24
C THR A 73 -43.26 -58.98 -29.95
N THR A 74 -42.24 -58.34 -29.38
CA THR A 74 -42.41 -57.24 -28.42
C THR A 74 -41.93 -55.95 -29.07
N PRO A 75 -42.68 -54.83 -29.02
CA PRO A 75 -42.37 -53.64 -29.81
C PRO A 75 -41.12 -52.93 -29.29
N THR A 76 -40.28 -52.50 -30.23
CA THR A 76 -39.21 -51.53 -29.97
C THR A 76 -39.80 -50.19 -29.54
N THR A 77 -39.25 -49.63 -28.46
CA THR A 77 -39.46 -48.24 -28.04
C THR A 77 -39.32 -47.29 -29.24
N PRO A 78 -40.28 -46.39 -29.51
CA PRO A 78 -40.19 -45.49 -30.65
C PRO A 78 -39.03 -44.52 -30.42
N THR A 79 -38.12 -44.43 -31.39
CA THR A 79 -37.15 -43.34 -31.48
C THR A 79 -37.93 -42.04 -31.70
N THR A 80 -37.88 -41.10 -30.77
CA THR A 80 -38.42 -39.74 -30.96
C THR A 80 -37.80 -39.15 -32.22
N PRO A 81 -38.58 -38.68 -33.21
CA PRO A 81 -38.04 -38.07 -34.43
C PRO A 81 -37.16 -36.86 -34.14
N ALA A 82 -36.19 -36.57 -35.00
CA ALA A 82 -35.33 -35.38 -34.88
C ALA A 82 -36.14 -34.11 -35.17
N GLY A 83 -35.95 -33.07 -34.37
CA GLY A 83 -36.57 -31.75 -34.59
C GLY A 83 -35.94 -30.99 -35.75
N GLN A 84 -36.68 -30.03 -36.31
CA GLN A 84 -36.33 -29.23 -37.47
C GLN A 84 -36.05 -27.78 -37.08
N THR A 85 -35.44 -27.02 -38.00
CA THR A 85 -35.22 -25.58 -37.80
C THR A 85 -35.71 -24.81 -39.02
N PHE A 86 -36.54 -23.80 -38.79
CA PHE A 86 -37.14 -22.94 -39.79
C PHE A 86 -36.70 -21.49 -39.59
N THR A 87 -36.50 -20.76 -40.68
CA THR A 87 -36.24 -19.31 -40.66
C THR A 87 -37.33 -18.66 -41.50
N LEU A 88 -38.06 -17.74 -40.89
CA LEU A 88 -39.14 -17.04 -41.56
C LEU A 88 -38.60 -15.98 -42.52
N THR A 89 -39.40 -15.66 -43.53
CA THR A 89 -39.14 -14.67 -44.56
C THR A 89 -40.12 -13.50 -44.42
N THR A 90 -39.95 -12.43 -45.19
CA THR A 90 -40.89 -11.29 -45.19
C THR A 90 -42.20 -11.57 -45.93
N GLY A 91 -42.32 -12.74 -46.57
CA GLY A 91 -43.56 -13.22 -47.19
C GLY A 91 -44.40 -14.04 -46.21
N ALA A 92 -45.60 -14.43 -46.62
CA ALA A 92 -46.45 -15.31 -45.80
C ALA A 92 -45.83 -16.72 -45.72
N ASP A 93 -45.45 -17.12 -44.51
CA ASP A 93 -44.88 -18.43 -44.22
C ASP A 93 -45.93 -19.39 -43.63
N ASN A 94 -45.90 -20.66 -44.04
CA ASN A 94 -46.75 -21.72 -43.49
C ASN A 94 -45.90 -22.94 -43.14
N PHE A 95 -45.41 -22.98 -41.90
CA PHE A 95 -44.54 -24.06 -41.43
C PHE A 95 -45.27 -24.97 -40.44
N THR A 96 -44.97 -26.26 -40.53
CA THR A 96 -45.47 -27.28 -39.60
C THR A 96 -44.28 -28.16 -39.17
N GLY A 97 -44.03 -28.18 -37.86
CA GLY A 97 -43.01 -28.97 -37.22
C GLY A 97 -43.34 -30.46 -37.21
N ALA A 98 -42.34 -31.25 -36.85
CA ALA A 98 -42.39 -32.71 -36.79
C ALA A 98 -42.81 -33.16 -35.38
N ALA A 99 -42.40 -34.37 -35.00
CA ALA A 99 -42.68 -34.94 -33.68
C ALA A 99 -41.49 -34.84 -32.71
N GLY A 100 -40.51 -33.98 -33.01
CA GLY A 100 -39.38 -33.67 -32.13
C GLY A 100 -39.15 -32.16 -32.09
N ASN A 101 -38.46 -31.68 -31.06
CA ASN A 101 -38.31 -30.26 -30.73
C ASN A 101 -37.84 -29.37 -31.90
N ASP A 102 -38.78 -28.64 -32.49
CA ASP A 102 -38.56 -27.76 -33.63
C ASP A 102 -38.18 -26.33 -33.18
N THR A 103 -37.46 -25.59 -34.04
CA THR A 103 -37.05 -24.20 -33.78
C THR A 103 -37.42 -23.29 -34.94
N PHE A 104 -38.10 -22.18 -34.68
CA PHE A 104 -38.47 -21.17 -35.67
C PHE A 104 -37.76 -19.86 -35.35
N SER A 105 -37.13 -19.23 -36.34
CA SER A 105 -36.40 -17.97 -36.15
C SER A 105 -37.02 -16.87 -36.99
N ALA A 106 -37.27 -15.72 -36.37
CA ALA A 106 -37.87 -14.57 -37.03
C ALA A 106 -37.35 -13.24 -36.47
N SER A 107 -37.63 -12.15 -37.17
CA SER A 107 -37.34 -10.79 -36.74
C SER A 107 -38.51 -9.84 -36.95
N VAL A 108 -38.61 -8.84 -36.08
CA VAL A 108 -39.57 -7.73 -36.18
C VAL A 108 -38.86 -6.40 -35.95
N SER A 109 -39.27 -5.36 -36.67
CA SER A 109 -38.81 -3.97 -36.53
C SER A 109 -40.01 -3.02 -36.55
N ALA A 110 -39.75 -1.72 -36.35
CA ALA A 110 -40.77 -0.68 -36.53
C ALA A 110 -41.24 -0.56 -37.99
N THR A 111 -40.46 -1.08 -38.94
CA THR A 111 -40.75 -1.07 -40.37
C THR A 111 -41.43 -2.38 -40.76
N ALA A 112 -42.75 -2.38 -40.90
CA ALA A 112 -43.53 -3.60 -41.18
C ALA A 112 -43.06 -4.42 -42.39
N ALA A 113 -42.44 -3.79 -43.40
CA ALA A 113 -41.91 -4.46 -44.58
C ALA A 113 -40.63 -5.29 -44.32
N GLU A 114 -39.96 -5.07 -43.18
CA GLU A 114 -38.76 -5.79 -42.76
C GLU A 114 -39.10 -6.96 -41.82
N ASN A 115 -40.35 -7.05 -41.36
CA ASN A 115 -40.79 -8.09 -40.44
C ASN A 115 -40.85 -9.42 -41.15
N THR A 116 -40.18 -10.42 -40.59
CA THR A 116 -40.34 -11.81 -41.01
C THR A 116 -41.37 -12.55 -40.15
N LEU A 117 -41.89 -11.93 -39.09
CA LEU A 117 -43.03 -12.44 -38.32
C LEU A 117 -44.16 -11.41 -38.39
N SER A 118 -45.27 -11.82 -38.98
CA SER A 118 -46.43 -11.02 -39.33
C SER A 118 -47.73 -11.76 -39.02
N ASN A 119 -48.86 -11.10 -39.19
CA ASN A 119 -50.18 -11.72 -39.01
C ASN A 119 -50.60 -12.61 -40.19
N THR A 120 -49.79 -12.71 -41.25
CA THR A 120 -50.05 -13.61 -42.39
C THR A 120 -49.36 -14.97 -42.24
N ASP A 121 -48.50 -15.12 -41.23
CA ASP A 121 -47.74 -16.35 -41.00
C ASP A 121 -48.57 -17.37 -40.21
N THR A 122 -48.39 -18.65 -40.51
CA THR A 122 -48.97 -19.76 -39.77
C THR A 122 -47.86 -20.70 -39.35
N ILE A 123 -47.70 -20.89 -38.04
CA ILE A 123 -46.64 -21.70 -37.45
C ILE A 123 -47.29 -22.76 -36.57
N SER A 124 -46.99 -24.03 -36.85
CA SER A 124 -47.38 -25.14 -35.99
C SER A 124 -46.13 -25.88 -35.54
N GLY A 125 -45.91 -26.07 -34.23
CA GLY A 125 -44.73 -26.81 -33.73
C GLY A 125 -44.87 -28.33 -33.86
N GLY A 126 -46.10 -28.86 -33.85
CA GLY A 126 -46.31 -30.30 -33.97
C GLY A 126 -46.26 -30.97 -32.60
N ALA A 127 -45.48 -32.05 -32.45
CA ALA A 127 -45.31 -32.71 -31.16
C ALA A 127 -43.85 -32.57 -30.72
N GLY A 128 -43.62 -32.32 -29.44
CA GLY A 128 -42.28 -32.00 -28.95
C GLY A 128 -42.33 -30.82 -28.00
N THR A 129 -41.18 -30.22 -27.75
CA THR A 129 -41.08 -28.89 -27.14
C THR A 129 -40.50 -27.95 -28.16
N ASP A 130 -41.36 -27.14 -28.76
CA ASP A 130 -41.07 -26.34 -29.93
C ASP A 130 -40.82 -24.87 -29.54
N THR A 131 -39.82 -24.25 -30.16
CA THR A 131 -39.29 -22.94 -29.77
C THR A 131 -39.39 -21.92 -30.90
N VAL A 132 -39.87 -20.71 -30.60
CA VAL A 132 -39.80 -19.57 -31.53
C VAL A 132 -38.85 -18.52 -30.97
N ASN A 133 -37.82 -18.17 -31.74
CA ASN A 133 -36.86 -17.13 -31.43
C ASN A 133 -37.18 -15.88 -32.27
N VAL A 134 -37.51 -14.78 -31.61
CA VAL A 134 -37.81 -13.50 -32.26
C VAL A 134 -36.76 -12.47 -31.88
N VAL A 135 -36.12 -11.87 -32.87
CA VAL A 135 -35.27 -10.69 -32.67
C VAL A 135 -36.10 -9.43 -32.96
N ALA A 136 -36.31 -8.60 -31.95
CA ALA A 136 -37.04 -7.33 -32.07
C ALA A 136 -36.06 -6.15 -32.08
N ASN A 137 -35.96 -5.44 -33.20
CA ASN A 137 -35.09 -4.27 -33.35
C ASN A 137 -35.84 -3.00 -32.94
N VAL A 138 -35.68 -2.57 -31.69
CA VAL A 138 -36.44 -1.48 -31.05
C VAL A 138 -35.67 -0.16 -31.25
N LEU A 139 -36.10 0.67 -32.21
CA LEU A 139 -35.36 1.88 -32.62
C LEU A 139 -35.88 3.19 -31.99
N ALA A 140 -37.19 3.30 -31.71
CA ALA A 140 -37.84 4.51 -31.14
C ALA A 140 -39.33 4.36 -30.76
N ALA A 141 -39.88 3.13 -30.70
CA ALA A 141 -41.30 2.90 -30.44
C ALA A 141 -41.57 1.47 -29.94
N ASN A 142 -42.71 1.26 -29.29
CA ASN A 142 -43.21 -0.07 -28.97
C ASN A 142 -43.45 -0.89 -30.24
N ILE A 143 -42.86 -2.07 -30.33
CA ILE A 143 -43.02 -2.98 -31.46
C ILE A 143 -43.90 -4.16 -31.03
N GLY A 144 -45.00 -4.38 -31.75
CA GLY A 144 -45.82 -5.57 -31.58
C GLY A 144 -45.18 -6.79 -32.23
N VAL A 145 -44.92 -7.83 -31.46
CA VAL A 145 -44.53 -9.16 -31.96
C VAL A 145 -45.82 -9.89 -32.34
N ALA A 146 -45.97 -10.22 -33.63
CA ALA A 146 -47.15 -10.94 -34.11
C ALA A 146 -47.20 -12.36 -33.54
N SER A 147 -48.34 -12.73 -32.97
CA SER A 147 -48.58 -14.05 -32.36
C SER A 147 -49.79 -14.78 -32.95
N VAL A 148 -50.49 -14.14 -33.89
CA VAL A 148 -51.65 -14.71 -34.59
C VAL A 148 -51.18 -15.83 -35.53
N GLY A 149 -51.81 -17.00 -35.47
CA GLY A 149 -51.48 -18.14 -36.34
C GLY A 149 -50.46 -19.12 -35.77
N MET A 150 -50.05 -18.96 -34.51
CA MET A 150 -49.13 -19.86 -33.81
C MET A 150 -49.89 -20.93 -33.00
N SER A 151 -49.55 -22.21 -33.18
CA SER A 151 -50.18 -23.34 -32.48
C SER A 151 -49.17 -24.44 -32.13
N GLY A 152 -49.32 -25.08 -30.96
CA GLY A 152 -48.38 -26.12 -30.52
C GLY A 152 -46.95 -25.60 -30.42
N ILE A 153 -46.76 -24.42 -29.83
CA ILE A 153 -45.45 -23.83 -29.56
C ILE A 153 -45.35 -23.62 -28.05
N GLU A 154 -44.37 -24.25 -27.41
CA GLU A 154 -44.24 -24.25 -25.95
C GLU A 154 -43.34 -23.12 -25.43
N VAL A 155 -42.31 -22.73 -26.19
CA VAL A 155 -41.30 -21.74 -25.73
C VAL A 155 -41.16 -20.60 -26.73
N ILE A 156 -41.28 -19.36 -26.24
CA ILE A 156 -41.02 -18.15 -27.03
C ILE A 156 -39.83 -17.42 -26.43
N ASN A 157 -38.77 -17.21 -27.20
CA ASN A 157 -37.64 -16.37 -26.82
C ASN A 157 -37.72 -15.05 -27.60
N ILE A 158 -37.79 -13.93 -26.90
CA ILE A 158 -37.79 -12.59 -27.50
C ILE A 158 -36.48 -11.92 -27.10
N ARG A 159 -35.69 -11.56 -28.10
CA ARG A 159 -34.48 -10.76 -27.95
C ARG A 159 -34.76 -9.35 -28.45
N ALA A 160 -35.04 -8.43 -27.53
CA ALA A 160 -35.18 -7.02 -27.84
C ALA A 160 -33.79 -6.38 -27.90
N ILE A 161 -33.41 -5.86 -29.07
CA ILE A 161 -32.15 -5.20 -29.34
C ILE A 161 -32.46 -3.73 -29.63
N ASP A 162 -31.95 -2.83 -28.78
CA ASP A 162 -31.84 -1.41 -29.15
C ASP A 162 -30.63 -1.25 -30.09
N GLU A 163 -30.89 -0.99 -31.37
CA GLU A 163 -29.88 -0.71 -32.40
C GLU A 163 -29.08 0.58 -32.08
N VAL A 164 -29.67 1.40 -31.20
CA VAL A 164 -29.10 2.51 -30.42
C VAL A 164 -27.70 2.29 -29.84
N ILE A 165 -27.44 1.06 -29.41
CA ILE A 165 -26.32 0.77 -28.49
C ILE A 165 -24.96 0.64 -29.20
N ASN A 166 -24.92 0.48 -30.53
CA ASN A 166 -23.64 0.59 -31.26
C ASN A 166 -23.22 2.05 -31.57
N ILE A 167 -24.08 3.04 -31.33
CA ILE A 167 -23.79 4.47 -31.61
C ILE A 167 -23.94 5.37 -30.35
N ARG A 168 -24.77 5.02 -29.35
CA ARG A 168 -25.06 5.82 -28.13
C ARG A 168 -24.23 5.48 -26.89
N ALA A 169 -22.96 5.09 -27.04
CA ALA A 169 -22.03 5.07 -25.91
C ALA A 169 -21.51 6.49 -25.54
N ILE A 170 -22.15 7.58 -26.01
CA ILE A 170 -21.64 8.96 -25.93
C ILE A 170 -22.60 9.93 -25.20
N ASP A 171 -23.86 9.55 -25.01
CA ASP A 171 -24.91 10.39 -24.43
C ASP A 171 -25.26 9.87 -23.02
N GLY A 172 -24.45 10.28 -22.04
CA GLY A 172 -24.57 9.90 -20.63
C GLY A 172 -25.77 10.48 -19.88
N ASP A 173 -27.00 10.31 -20.41
CA ASP A 173 -28.23 10.72 -19.71
C ASP A 173 -28.97 9.59 -18.97
N GLY A 174 -28.55 8.34 -19.14
CA GLY A 174 -29.05 7.21 -18.34
C GLY A 174 -30.56 6.92 -18.49
N THR A 175 -31.24 7.48 -19.49
CA THR A 175 -32.66 7.16 -19.72
C THR A 175 -32.79 5.94 -20.64
N VAL A 176 -32.91 4.75 -20.05
CA VAL A 176 -33.39 3.56 -20.76
C VAL A 176 -34.80 3.89 -21.25
N ALA A 177 -34.94 4.05 -22.57
CA ALA A 177 -36.17 4.50 -23.20
C ALA A 177 -37.36 3.61 -22.80
N ALA A 178 -38.52 4.22 -22.59
CA ALA A 178 -39.80 3.57 -22.27
C ALA A 178 -40.33 2.61 -23.37
N ASP A 179 -39.57 2.41 -24.44
CA ASP A 179 -39.93 1.61 -25.60
C ASP A 179 -39.73 0.12 -25.32
N ALA A 180 -40.74 -0.69 -25.65
CA ALA A 180 -40.77 -2.12 -25.37
C ALA A 180 -41.21 -2.97 -26.56
N ALA A 181 -40.63 -4.16 -26.71
CA ALA A 181 -41.18 -5.22 -27.54
C ALA A 181 -42.40 -5.84 -26.82
N THR A 182 -43.58 -5.72 -27.41
CA THR A 182 -44.83 -6.22 -26.83
C THR A 182 -45.27 -7.51 -27.51
N PHE A 183 -45.44 -8.57 -26.74
CA PHE A 183 -45.95 -9.86 -27.20
C PHE A 183 -47.28 -10.19 -26.53
N ASN A 184 -48.31 -10.50 -27.32
CA ASN A 184 -49.58 -10.97 -26.81
C ASN A 184 -49.64 -12.50 -26.89
N ALA A 185 -49.29 -13.16 -25.79
CA ALA A 185 -49.32 -14.61 -25.68
C ALA A 185 -50.72 -15.20 -25.85
N GLY A 186 -51.78 -14.44 -25.54
CA GLY A 186 -53.17 -14.92 -25.59
C GLY A 186 -53.72 -15.13 -27.01
N LEU A 187 -52.95 -14.79 -28.05
CA LEU A 187 -53.30 -15.05 -29.45
C LEU A 187 -52.62 -16.31 -30.00
N ALA A 188 -51.76 -16.96 -29.20
CA ALA A 188 -51.14 -18.25 -29.47
C ALA A 188 -51.68 -19.28 -28.48
N THR A 189 -51.54 -20.58 -28.79
CA THR A 189 -52.05 -21.66 -27.93
C THR A 189 -50.94 -22.62 -27.53
N GLY A 190 -50.94 -23.02 -26.24
CA GLY A 190 -50.01 -24.03 -25.72
C GLY A 190 -48.67 -23.48 -25.22
N ILE A 191 -48.54 -22.16 -25.06
CA ILE A 191 -47.31 -21.53 -24.56
C ILE A 191 -47.09 -21.93 -23.10
N THR A 192 -45.91 -22.49 -22.82
CA THR A 192 -45.47 -22.85 -21.47
C THR A 192 -44.42 -21.90 -20.90
N ALA A 193 -43.69 -21.18 -21.75
CA ALA A 193 -42.73 -20.17 -21.32
C ALA A 193 -42.54 -19.04 -22.34
N VAL A 194 -42.41 -17.81 -21.86
CA VAL A 194 -41.95 -16.66 -22.66
C VAL A 194 -40.70 -16.08 -21.98
N ASN A 195 -39.58 -16.01 -22.71
CA ASN A 195 -38.30 -15.56 -22.18
C ASN A 195 -37.82 -14.29 -22.87
N ALA A 196 -37.34 -13.34 -22.08
CA ALA A 196 -36.48 -12.27 -22.55
C ALA A 196 -35.04 -12.81 -22.72
N ASP A 197 -34.65 -13.15 -23.96
CA ASP A 197 -33.33 -13.72 -24.25
C ASP A 197 -32.29 -12.65 -24.56
N ARG A 198 -31.41 -12.35 -23.58
CA ARG A 198 -30.30 -11.39 -23.69
C ARG A 198 -30.76 -10.03 -24.22
N SER A 199 -31.98 -9.65 -23.84
CA SER A 199 -32.62 -8.39 -24.24
C SER A 199 -32.01 -7.23 -23.47
N ASN A 200 -31.54 -6.22 -24.20
CA ASN A 200 -31.02 -4.96 -23.64
C ASN A 200 -32.08 -3.84 -23.64
N SER A 201 -33.28 -4.13 -24.18
CA SER A 201 -34.45 -3.26 -24.17
C SER A 201 -35.63 -3.97 -23.47
N ASN A 202 -36.69 -3.22 -23.16
CA ASN A 202 -37.82 -3.72 -22.39
C ASN A 202 -38.68 -4.72 -23.18
N ILE A 203 -39.25 -5.70 -22.49
CA ILE A 203 -40.22 -6.65 -23.02
C ILE A 203 -41.51 -6.56 -22.21
N ALA A 204 -42.64 -6.51 -22.93
CA ALA A 204 -43.97 -6.55 -22.35
C ALA A 204 -44.73 -7.78 -22.87
N VAL A 205 -45.15 -8.66 -21.96
CA VAL A 205 -45.94 -9.86 -22.27
C VAL A 205 -47.37 -9.66 -21.78
N THR A 206 -48.35 -9.85 -22.65
CA THR A 206 -49.77 -9.76 -22.29
C THR A 206 -50.46 -11.06 -22.62
N GLY A 207 -51.54 -11.39 -21.90
CA GLY A 207 -52.35 -12.57 -22.20
C GLY A 207 -51.64 -13.89 -21.92
N LEU A 208 -50.70 -13.95 -20.99
CA LEU A 208 -49.99 -15.19 -20.64
C LEU A 208 -50.99 -16.26 -20.14
N GLU A 209 -50.85 -17.51 -20.60
CA GLU A 209 -51.68 -18.62 -20.15
C GLU A 209 -51.39 -18.97 -18.67
N ALA A 210 -52.41 -19.37 -17.92
CA ALA A 210 -52.22 -19.77 -16.52
C ALA A 210 -51.32 -21.01 -16.44
N GLY A 211 -50.26 -20.94 -15.62
CA GLY A 211 -49.25 -21.99 -15.50
C GLY A 211 -48.03 -21.81 -16.40
N ALA A 212 -48.06 -20.90 -17.37
CA ALA A 212 -46.87 -20.56 -18.17
C ALA A 212 -45.88 -19.71 -17.36
N ALA A 213 -44.59 -19.89 -17.61
CA ALA A 213 -43.52 -19.17 -16.94
C ALA A 213 -43.09 -17.92 -17.73
N ILE A 214 -42.63 -16.90 -17.00
CA ILE A 214 -41.93 -15.74 -17.57
C ILE A 214 -40.44 -15.88 -17.29
N GLY A 215 -39.59 -15.60 -18.28
CA GLY A 215 -38.15 -15.78 -18.18
C GLY A 215 -37.33 -14.54 -18.47
N MET A 216 -36.18 -14.41 -17.80
CA MET A 216 -35.11 -13.47 -18.13
C MET A 216 -33.80 -14.24 -18.28
N VAL A 217 -33.18 -14.16 -19.44
CA VAL A 217 -31.94 -14.87 -19.76
C VAL A 217 -30.84 -13.84 -20.04
N GLY A 218 -29.74 -13.93 -19.30
CA GLY A 218 -28.54 -13.11 -19.45
C GLY A 218 -27.40 -13.84 -20.18
N ASN A 219 -26.23 -13.21 -20.17
CA ASN A 219 -24.98 -13.81 -20.65
C ASN A 219 -23.74 -13.37 -19.83
N GLY A 220 -23.96 -12.75 -18.67
CA GLY A 220 -22.91 -12.21 -17.81
C GLY A 220 -22.23 -10.93 -18.31
N SER A 221 -22.67 -10.34 -19.43
CA SER A 221 -22.01 -9.17 -20.03
C SER A 221 -22.97 -8.05 -20.43
N VAL A 222 -24.21 -8.38 -20.83
CA VAL A 222 -25.20 -7.39 -21.27
C VAL A 222 -26.10 -7.01 -20.09
N VAL A 223 -26.33 -5.72 -19.90
CA VAL A 223 -27.35 -5.21 -18.96
C VAL A 223 -28.73 -5.52 -19.53
N ASN A 224 -29.53 -6.29 -18.79
CA ASN A 224 -30.86 -6.71 -19.22
C ASN A 224 -31.89 -5.57 -19.11
N GLY A 225 -32.87 -5.51 -20.01
CA GLY A 225 -34.02 -4.60 -19.92
C GLY A 225 -35.14 -5.10 -18.98
N ILE A 226 -36.17 -4.28 -18.76
CA ILE A 226 -37.34 -4.63 -17.94
C ILE A 226 -38.15 -5.75 -18.61
N VAL A 227 -38.64 -6.70 -17.81
CA VAL A 227 -39.64 -7.69 -18.25
C VAL A 227 -40.95 -7.43 -17.50
N SER A 228 -41.96 -6.98 -18.23
CA SER A 228 -43.32 -6.81 -17.70
C SER A 228 -44.24 -7.89 -18.24
N PHE A 229 -45.15 -8.42 -17.41
CA PHE A 229 -46.06 -9.48 -17.84
C PHE A 229 -47.44 -9.40 -17.20
N ALA A 230 -48.45 -9.88 -17.91
CA ALA A 230 -49.83 -10.03 -17.45
C ALA A 230 -50.45 -11.33 -17.97
N TYR A 231 -51.15 -12.06 -17.10
CA TYR A 231 -51.92 -13.25 -17.47
C TYR A 231 -53.24 -12.87 -18.15
N ALA A 232 -53.73 -13.72 -19.05
CA ALA A 232 -55.02 -13.53 -19.73
C ALA A 232 -56.21 -13.64 -18.76
N THR A 233 -56.08 -14.48 -17.74
CA THR A 233 -57.05 -14.69 -16.66
C THR A 233 -56.33 -14.64 -15.32
N ALA A 234 -57.03 -14.25 -14.26
CA ALA A 234 -56.51 -14.32 -12.89
C ALA A 234 -55.90 -15.71 -12.61
N THR A 235 -54.70 -15.74 -12.02
CA THR A 235 -53.98 -16.98 -11.71
C THR A 235 -53.60 -17.01 -10.25
N SER A 236 -53.68 -18.18 -9.62
CA SER A 236 -53.22 -18.38 -8.25
C SER A 236 -51.72 -18.67 -8.14
N ALA A 237 -51.08 -19.06 -9.24
CA ALA A 237 -49.68 -19.46 -9.28
C ALA A 237 -48.93 -18.77 -10.42
N GLN A 238 -47.70 -18.34 -10.13
CA GLN A 238 -46.78 -17.78 -11.12
C GLN A 238 -45.36 -18.35 -11.00
N THR A 239 -44.70 -18.53 -12.14
CA THR A 239 -43.30 -19.01 -12.21
C THR A 239 -42.43 -18.02 -12.97
N ILE A 240 -41.30 -17.64 -12.38
CA ILE A 240 -40.30 -16.73 -12.93
C ILE A 240 -38.97 -17.49 -13.07
N ASN A 241 -38.41 -17.54 -14.27
CA ASN A 241 -37.15 -18.22 -14.56
C ASN A 241 -36.06 -17.20 -14.89
N ILE A 242 -35.00 -17.13 -14.08
CA ILE A 242 -33.87 -16.23 -14.27
C ILE A 242 -32.63 -17.09 -14.55
N SER A 243 -31.92 -16.82 -15.63
CA SER A 243 -30.81 -17.67 -16.03
C SER A 243 -29.71 -16.96 -16.81
N GLY A 244 -28.55 -17.65 -16.96
CA GLY A 244 -27.50 -17.24 -17.90
C GLY A 244 -26.63 -16.07 -17.45
N GLY A 245 -26.80 -15.56 -16.22
CA GLY A 245 -26.00 -14.47 -15.68
C GLY A 245 -26.58 -13.11 -16.06
N THR A 246 -27.76 -12.79 -15.51
CA THR A 246 -28.37 -11.47 -15.73
C THR A 246 -27.59 -10.37 -15.04
N LEU A 247 -27.48 -9.19 -15.67
CA LEU A 247 -26.86 -7.99 -15.10
C LEU A 247 -27.84 -6.82 -15.16
N ASN A 248 -27.71 -5.87 -14.24
CA ASN A 248 -28.61 -4.72 -14.17
C ASN A 248 -27.96 -3.46 -13.60
N SER A 249 -28.35 -2.30 -14.16
CA SER A 249 -27.97 -0.95 -13.74
C SER A 249 -29.21 -0.06 -13.55
N GLY A 250 -29.92 -0.23 -12.43
CA GLY A 250 -30.75 0.81 -11.81
C GLY A 250 -32.26 0.70 -12.05
N VAL A 251 -32.75 -0.08 -13.02
CA VAL A 251 -34.21 -0.22 -13.23
C VAL A 251 -34.69 -1.50 -13.95
N ALA A 252 -33.88 -2.55 -14.22
CA ALA A 252 -34.47 -3.78 -14.80
C ALA A 252 -35.28 -4.56 -13.74
N ASN A 253 -36.59 -4.42 -13.87
CA ASN A 253 -37.56 -5.06 -13.01
C ASN A 253 -38.18 -6.26 -13.72
N ILE A 254 -38.54 -7.28 -12.96
CA ILE A 254 -39.54 -8.26 -13.40
C ILE A 254 -40.85 -7.85 -12.76
N THR A 255 -41.81 -7.39 -13.57
CA THR A 255 -43.01 -6.69 -13.09
C THR A 255 -44.29 -7.38 -13.57
N ALA A 256 -45.08 -7.92 -12.65
CA ALA A 256 -46.40 -8.45 -12.93
C ALA A 256 -47.45 -7.32 -13.00
N THR A 257 -47.78 -6.78 -14.19
CA THR A 257 -48.55 -5.51 -14.35
C THR A 257 -50.08 -5.62 -14.22
N ALA A 258 -50.66 -6.82 -14.29
CA ALA A 258 -52.11 -7.03 -14.15
C ALA A 258 -52.48 -8.45 -13.66
N SER A 259 -51.58 -9.10 -12.91
CA SER A 259 -51.77 -10.46 -12.40
C SER A 259 -52.63 -10.44 -11.13
N THR A 260 -53.96 -10.47 -11.27
CA THR A 260 -54.86 -10.55 -10.10
C THR A 260 -54.92 -11.98 -9.55
N GLY A 261 -54.96 -12.11 -8.22
CA GLY A 261 -55.23 -13.39 -7.53
C GLY A 261 -54.03 -14.29 -7.26
N VAL A 262 -52.80 -13.81 -7.47
CA VAL A 262 -51.57 -14.58 -7.23
C VAL A 262 -51.41 -14.83 -5.74
N THR A 263 -51.48 -16.09 -5.33
CA THR A 263 -51.23 -16.51 -3.94
C THR A 263 -49.91 -17.23 -3.79
N THR A 264 -49.39 -17.83 -4.86
CA THR A 264 -48.13 -18.59 -4.87
C THR A 264 -47.21 -18.11 -5.99
N ALA A 265 -45.93 -17.96 -5.68
CA ALA A 265 -44.90 -17.58 -6.66
C ALA A 265 -43.68 -18.51 -6.55
N THR A 266 -43.09 -18.85 -7.69
CA THR A 266 -41.81 -19.59 -7.76
C THR A 266 -40.80 -18.79 -8.56
N ILE A 267 -39.60 -18.61 -8.03
CA ILE A 267 -38.45 -17.97 -8.71
C ILE A 267 -37.35 -19.02 -8.85
N ASN A 268 -36.94 -19.32 -10.07
CA ASN A 268 -35.84 -20.23 -10.35
C ASN A 268 -34.62 -19.43 -10.82
N SER A 269 -33.47 -19.59 -10.17
CA SER A 269 -32.19 -19.02 -10.60
C SER A 269 -31.24 -20.13 -11.05
N THR A 270 -30.81 -20.11 -12.32
CA THR A 270 -30.00 -21.17 -12.94
C THR A 270 -28.87 -20.61 -13.83
N GLY A 271 -27.96 -21.48 -14.27
CA GLY A 271 -26.87 -21.10 -15.17
C GLY A 271 -25.70 -20.42 -14.46
N ALA A 272 -25.57 -19.10 -14.61
CA ALA A 272 -24.58 -18.30 -13.90
C ALA A 272 -25.26 -17.49 -12.77
N ALA A 273 -24.49 -16.76 -11.95
CA ALA A 273 -25.06 -15.90 -10.91
C ALA A 273 -25.87 -14.76 -11.54
N ASN A 274 -27.11 -14.60 -11.10
CA ASN A 274 -28.08 -13.70 -11.70
C ASN A 274 -28.33 -12.50 -10.80
N LYS A 275 -28.27 -11.29 -11.36
CA LYS A 275 -28.68 -10.04 -10.70
C LYS A 275 -29.88 -9.43 -11.41
N VAL A 276 -30.91 -9.10 -10.63
CA VAL A 276 -32.09 -8.32 -11.00
C VAL A 276 -32.25 -7.23 -9.94
N ASP A 277 -32.85 -6.07 -10.25
CA ASP A 277 -32.97 -5.01 -9.24
C ASP A 277 -34.23 -5.21 -8.38
N THR A 278 -35.43 -5.18 -8.97
CA THR A 278 -36.69 -5.46 -8.27
C THR A 278 -37.51 -6.55 -8.95
N ILE A 279 -38.09 -7.46 -8.17
CA ILE A 279 -39.12 -8.39 -8.63
C ILE A 279 -40.43 -8.01 -7.96
N LEU A 280 -41.40 -7.55 -8.74
CA LEU A 280 -42.74 -7.18 -8.31
C LEU A 280 -43.72 -8.28 -8.70
N LEU A 281 -44.22 -9.01 -7.71
CA LEU A 281 -45.05 -10.20 -7.92
C LEU A 281 -46.54 -9.87 -8.06
N ASP A 282 -47.01 -8.76 -7.50
CA ASP A 282 -48.40 -8.29 -7.53
C ASP A 282 -48.44 -6.75 -7.65
N SER A 283 -48.41 -6.22 -8.88
CA SER A 283 -48.47 -4.76 -9.08
C SER A 283 -49.83 -4.14 -8.76
N ALA A 284 -50.87 -4.94 -8.50
CA ALA A 284 -52.18 -4.42 -8.12
C ALA A 284 -52.24 -4.03 -6.63
N GLY A 285 -51.19 -4.35 -5.85
CA GLY A 285 -51.00 -3.89 -4.47
C GLY A 285 -51.98 -4.50 -3.47
N ALA A 286 -52.45 -5.72 -3.73
CA ALA A 286 -53.46 -6.36 -2.90
C ALA A 286 -52.88 -7.23 -1.78
N ASN A 287 -51.54 -7.26 -1.60
CA ASN A 287 -50.84 -8.10 -0.61
C ASN A 287 -51.31 -9.57 -0.68
N THR A 288 -51.39 -10.14 -1.87
CA THR A 288 -52.08 -11.44 -2.09
C THR A 288 -51.17 -12.66 -1.99
N VAL A 289 -49.85 -12.49 -2.17
CA VAL A 289 -48.92 -13.62 -2.19
C VAL A 289 -48.73 -14.18 -0.77
N THR A 290 -49.14 -15.43 -0.57
CA THR A 290 -49.04 -16.16 0.70
C THR A 290 -47.88 -17.17 0.71
N SER A 291 -47.31 -17.52 -0.44
CA SER A 291 -46.15 -18.41 -0.51
C SER A 291 -45.21 -18.03 -1.65
N LEU A 292 -43.91 -17.96 -1.34
CA LEU A 292 -42.84 -17.79 -2.32
C LEU A 292 -41.84 -18.94 -2.18
N THR A 293 -41.52 -19.59 -3.29
CA THR A 293 -40.40 -20.55 -3.37
C THR A 293 -39.30 -19.96 -4.24
N VAL A 294 -38.07 -19.95 -3.75
CA VAL A 294 -36.87 -19.55 -4.49
C VAL A 294 -35.96 -20.76 -4.67
N ASN A 295 -35.84 -21.25 -5.89
CA ASN A 295 -34.91 -22.35 -6.23
C ASN A 295 -33.64 -21.76 -6.85
N ALA A 296 -32.67 -21.41 -6.02
CA ALA A 296 -31.40 -20.84 -6.42
C ALA A 296 -30.36 -21.95 -6.66
N THR A 297 -30.38 -22.56 -7.85
CA THR A 297 -29.28 -23.47 -8.25
C THR A 297 -27.98 -22.69 -8.42
N THR A 298 -28.09 -21.45 -8.93
CA THR A 298 -27.02 -20.45 -8.96
C THR A 298 -27.42 -19.18 -8.23
N GLY A 299 -26.45 -18.32 -7.93
CA GLY A 299 -26.69 -17.14 -7.11
C GLY A 299 -27.79 -16.24 -7.67
N LEU A 300 -28.57 -15.62 -6.80
CA LEU A 300 -29.64 -14.68 -7.12
C LEU A 300 -29.50 -13.45 -6.24
N THR A 301 -29.35 -12.27 -6.84
CA THR A 301 -29.49 -10.98 -6.17
C THR A 301 -30.71 -10.28 -6.74
N ALA A 302 -31.68 -9.97 -5.89
CA ALA A 302 -32.91 -9.25 -6.25
C ALA A 302 -33.46 -8.49 -5.03
N THR A 303 -34.27 -7.47 -5.24
CA THR A 303 -35.08 -6.85 -4.17
C THR A 303 -36.53 -7.26 -4.35
N LEU A 304 -37.15 -7.72 -3.27
CA LEU A 304 -38.60 -7.96 -3.22
C LEU A 304 -39.30 -6.79 -2.56
N THR A 305 -40.57 -6.54 -2.91
CA THR A 305 -41.35 -5.47 -2.28
C THR A 305 -42.35 -6.07 -1.29
N GLY A 306 -42.44 -5.50 -0.09
CA GLY A 306 -43.36 -6.00 0.94
C GLY A 306 -44.84 -5.83 0.61
N ALA A 307 -45.18 -5.01 -0.40
CA ALA A 307 -46.55 -4.78 -0.87
C ALA A 307 -47.11 -5.94 -1.69
N ASP A 308 -46.26 -6.89 -2.11
CA ASP A 308 -46.69 -8.08 -2.83
C ASP A 308 -47.27 -9.14 -1.86
N PHE A 309 -46.82 -9.14 -0.60
CA PHE A 309 -46.99 -10.27 0.31
C PHE A 309 -48.08 -10.05 1.35
N ALA A 310 -48.91 -11.08 1.55
CA ALA A 310 -49.85 -11.17 2.65
C ALA A 310 -49.12 -11.24 3.99
N THR A 311 -49.75 -10.80 5.09
CA THR A 311 -49.17 -10.92 6.44
C THR A 311 -48.97 -12.37 6.91
N THR A 312 -49.53 -13.35 6.21
CA THR A 312 -49.32 -14.78 6.44
C THR A 312 -48.28 -15.39 5.51
N ALA A 313 -47.54 -14.59 4.72
CA ALA A 313 -46.64 -15.08 3.70
C ALA A 313 -45.51 -15.96 4.27
N ALA A 314 -45.23 -17.06 3.58
CA ALA A 314 -44.17 -18.01 3.88
C ALA A 314 -43.17 -18.12 2.72
N PHE A 315 -41.88 -17.97 3.00
CA PHE A 315 -40.80 -18.10 2.02
C PHE A 315 -40.07 -19.43 2.22
N ASP A 316 -39.78 -20.11 1.12
CA ASP A 316 -38.96 -21.32 1.07
C ASP A 316 -37.80 -21.10 0.08
N ILE A 317 -36.57 -21.13 0.56
CA ILE A 317 -35.35 -20.79 -0.20
C ILE A 317 -34.45 -22.02 -0.27
N ASN A 318 -34.20 -22.48 -1.49
CA ASN A 318 -33.59 -23.77 -1.78
C ASN A 318 -32.39 -23.61 -2.72
N GLY A 319 -31.49 -24.59 -2.72
CA GLY A 319 -30.44 -24.74 -3.73
C GLY A 319 -29.05 -24.26 -3.28
N ALA A 320 -28.07 -24.39 -4.17
CA ALA A 320 -26.65 -24.17 -3.85
C ALA A 320 -26.15 -22.74 -4.09
N GLY A 321 -26.95 -21.90 -4.75
CA GLY A 321 -26.61 -20.51 -5.03
C GLY A 321 -26.85 -19.61 -3.82
N ALA A 322 -25.98 -18.61 -3.64
CA ALA A 322 -26.20 -17.56 -2.66
C ALA A 322 -27.40 -16.68 -3.07
N VAL A 323 -28.25 -16.34 -2.12
CA VAL A 323 -29.50 -15.61 -2.36
C VAL A 323 -29.47 -14.30 -1.58
N ASP A 324 -29.61 -13.17 -2.26
CA ASP A 324 -29.82 -11.86 -1.65
C ASP A 324 -31.17 -11.33 -2.12
N LEU A 325 -32.09 -11.12 -1.17
CA LEU A 325 -33.46 -10.65 -1.42
C LEU A 325 -33.72 -9.22 -0.92
N GLY A 326 -32.69 -8.54 -0.39
CA GLY A 326 -32.87 -7.23 0.25
C GLY A 326 -33.80 -7.30 1.45
N THR A 327 -34.89 -6.53 1.45
CA THR A 327 -35.81 -6.41 2.59
C THR A 327 -37.08 -7.25 2.43
N ALA A 328 -37.32 -8.16 3.38
CA ALA A 328 -38.52 -9.01 3.44
C ALA A 328 -39.66 -8.38 4.26
N ALA A 329 -40.10 -7.17 3.87
CA ALA A 329 -41.22 -6.53 4.54
C ALA A 329 -42.50 -7.40 4.42
N ASN A 330 -43.24 -7.58 5.53
CA ASN A 330 -44.49 -8.33 5.66
C ASN A 330 -44.44 -9.88 5.61
N VAL A 331 -43.26 -10.51 5.60
CA VAL A 331 -43.14 -11.99 5.60
C VAL A 331 -43.21 -12.56 7.01
N LYS A 332 -44.00 -13.63 7.22
CA LYS A 332 -44.21 -14.25 8.53
C LYS A 332 -43.19 -15.34 8.85
N THR A 333 -42.90 -16.21 7.89
CA THR A 333 -41.94 -17.32 8.06
C THR A 333 -41.01 -17.42 6.87
N ILE A 334 -39.73 -17.63 7.12
CA ILE A 334 -38.71 -17.83 6.09
C ILE A 334 -37.96 -19.12 6.43
N ASN A 335 -37.94 -20.08 5.51
CA ASN A 335 -37.19 -21.31 5.62
C ASN A 335 -36.14 -21.37 4.51
N ALA A 336 -34.87 -21.39 4.89
CA ALA A 336 -33.73 -21.53 3.99
C ALA A 336 -32.89 -22.78 4.31
N SER A 337 -33.43 -23.72 5.09
CA SER A 337 -32.69 -24.91 5.54
C SER A 337 -32.15 -25.79 4.40
N ASP A 338 -32.78 -25.76 3.23
CA ASP A 338 -32.35 -26.47 2.02
C ASP A 338 -31.46 -25.60 1.08
N ASN A 339 -31.06 -24.40 1.52
CA ASN A 339 -30.07 -23.58 0.84
C ASN A 339 -28.66 -23.84 1.39
N SER A 340 -27.69 -24.07 0.51
CA SER A 340 -26.28 -24.25 0.89
C SER A 340 -25.36 -23.12 0.42
N GLY A 341 -25.92 -22.09 -0.23
CA GLY A 341 -25.17 -20.97 -0.80
C GLY A 341 -25.05 -19.76 0.13
N GLY A 342 -25.94 -19.65 1.11
CA GLY A 342 -26.06 -18.51 2.02
C GLY A 342 -27.18 -17.56 1.59
N VAL A 343 -27.85 -16.96 2.57
CA VAL A 343 -29.00 -16.06 2.40
C VAL A 343 -28.70 -14.71 3.05
N THR A 344 -28.77 -13.64 2.26
CA THR A 344 -28.76 -12.26 2.72
C THR A 344 -30.18 -11.70 2.70
N ILE A 345 -30.69 -11.29 3.86
CA ILE A 345 -32.05 -10.74 3.96
C ILE A 345 -32.21 -9.84 5.19
N ALA A 346 -32.94 -8.74 5.05
CA ALA A 346 -33.40 -7.92 6.17
C ALA A 346 -34.82 -8.33 6.58
N LEU A 347 -34.98 -8.66 7.86
CA LEU A 347 -36.27 -9.11 8.40
C LEU A 347 -37.27 -7.96 8.49
N GLY A 348 -38.55 -8.29 8.47
CA GLY A 348 -39.63 -7.35 8.77
C GLY A 348 -40.16 -7.56 10.19
N THR A 349 -40.86 -6.56 10.75
CA THR A 349 -41.47 -6.66 12.10
C THR A 349 -42.55 -7.76 12.20
N ASN A 350 -43.10 -8.21 11.07
CA ASN A 350 -44.06 -9.31 10.99
C ASN A 350 -43.41 -10.71 11.06
N THR A 351 -42.07 -10.80 10.97
CA THR A 351 -41.38 -12.09 10.95
C THR A 351 -41.46 -12.76 12.32
N THR A 352 -41.90 -14.02 12.32
CA THR A 352 -42.04 -14.87 13.51
C THR A 352 -41.09 -16.06 13.48
N SER A 353 -40.60 -16.45 12.31
CA SER A 353 -39.63 -17.53 12.17
C SER A 353 -38.70 -17.29 10.99
N PHE A 354 -37.41 -17.48 11.21
CA PHE A 354 -36.38 -17.60 10.18
C PHE A 354 -35.51 -18.81 10.51
N VAL A 355 -35.24 -19.67 9.53
CA VAL A 355 -34.29 -20.79 9.64
C VAL A 355 -33.32 -20.70 8.48
N GLY A 356 -32.05 -20.48 8.79
CA GLY A 356 -30.96 -20.41 7.84
C GLY A 356 -30.53 -21.77 7.29
N GLY A 357 -29.65 -21.71 6.31
CA GLY A 357 -29.18 -22.85 5.52
C GLY A 357 -27.92 -23.51 6.08
N SER A 358 -27.14 -24.14 5.19
CA SER A 358 -25.78 -24.61 5.49
C SER A 358 -24.69 -23.66 4.97
N GLY A 359 -25.09 -22.55 4.33
CA GLY A 359 -24.20 -21.52 3.80
C GLY A 359 -23.93 -20.43 4.83
N ASN A 360 -23.20 -19.38 4.47
CA ASN A 360 -22.99 -18.25 5.38
C ASN A 360 -24.13 -17.24 5.18
N ASP A 361 -25.06 -17.20 6.12
CA ASP A 361 -26.23 -16.33 6.08
C ASP A 361 -25.92 -14.94 6.66
N VAL A 362 -26.59 -13.91 6.15
CA VAL A 362 -26.46 -12.51 6.62
C VAL A 362 -27.84 -11.93 6.87
N ILE A 363 -28.22 -11.88 8.15
CA ILE A 363 -29.58 -11.54 8.57
C ILE A 363 -29.58 -10.19 9.27
N THR A 364 -30.33 -9.23 8.75
CA THR A 364 -30.48 -7.92 9.39
C THR A 364 -31.71 -7.88 10.30
N THR A 365 -31.52 -7.48 11.55
CA THR A 365 -32.60 -7.44 12.56
C THR A 365 -33.64 -6.38 12.24
N ALA A 366 -34.86 -6.64 12.70
CA ALA A 366 -35.96 -5.69 12.76
C ALA A 366 -36.70 -5.97 14.06
N ALA A 367 -37.29 -4.95 14.70
CA ALA A 367 -37.97 -5.05 15.99
C ALA A 367 -39.13 -6.08 15.98
N ILE A 368 -38.79 -7.36 16.06
CA ILE A 368 -39.68 -8.52 15.90
C ILE A 368 -40.27 -8.92 17.25
N GLY A 369 -41.41 -9.58 17.20
CA GLY A 369 -42.15 -9.99 18.38
C GLY A 369 -41.34 -10.87 19.34
N SER A 370 -41.69 -10.84 20.63
CA SER A 370 -41.01 -11.59 21.69
C SER A 370 -41.01 -13.12 21.53
N THR A 371 -41.93 -13.65 20.72
CA THR A 371 -42.05 -15.09 20.43
C THR A 371 -41.39 -15.50 19.12
N ALA A 372 -40.70 -14.59 18.43
CA ALA A 372 -40.04 -14.89 17.17
C ALA A 372 -38.82 -15.79 17.41
N ALA A 373 -38.52 -16.66 16.43
CA ALA A 373 -37.35 -17.53 16.46
C ALA A 373 -36.55 -17.38 15.16
N VAL A 374 -35.34 -16.87 15.27
CA VAL A 374 -34.41 -16.62 14.17
C VAL A 374 -33.17 -17.49 14.39
N SER A 375 -32.97 -18.46 13.51
CA SER A 375 -31.81 -19.35 13.55
C SER A 375 -30.95 -19.13 12.31
N GLY A 376 -29.64 -18.88 12.48
CA GLY A 376 -28.69 -18.80 11.37
C GLY A 376 -28.46 -20.13 10.66
N GLY A 377 -28.83 -21.27 11.27
CA GLY A 377 -28.63 -22.57 10.66
C GLY A 377 -27.24 -23.12 10.94
N ALA A 378 -26.61 -23.70 9.92
CA ALA A 378 -25.23 -24.15 9.97
C ALA A 378 -24.39 -23.27 9.03
N GLY A 379 -23.18 -22.91 9.42
CA GLY A 379 -22.38 -22.02 8.61
C GLY A 379 -21.55 -21.11 9.50
N ARG A 380 -21.07 -20.01 8.93
CA ARG A 380 -20.57 -18.86 9.70
C ARG A 380 -21.52 -17.71 9.45
N ASP A 381 -22.55 -17.64 10.28
CA ASP A 381 -23.72 -16.79 10.04
C ASP A 381 -23.55 -15.44 10.74
N THR A 382 -24.01 -14.38 10.06
CA THR A 382 -23.90 -13.00 10.53
C THR A 382 -25.25 -12.41 10.89
N LEU A 383 -25.37 -11.93 12.13
CA LEU A 383 -26.48 -11.12 12.59
C LEU A 383 -26.12 -9.63 12.53
N VAL A 384 -26.78 -8.88 11.66
CA VAL A 384 -26.60 -7.44 11.49
C VAL A 384 -27.59 -6.68 12.37
N VAL A 385 -27.10 -5.89 13.31
CA VAL A 385 -27.91 -5.16 14.28
C VAL A 385 -28.38 -3.83 13.68
N ASN A 386 -29.65 -3.78 13.31
CA ASN A 386 -30.30 -2.54 12.84
C ASN A 386 -31.34 -2.03 13.85
N ALA A 387 -32.05 -2.93 14.52
CA ALA A 387 -32.92 -2.61 15.64
C ALA A 387 -32.25 -2.98 16.97
N VAL A 388 -31.70 -1.98 17.68
CA VAL A 388 -30.96 -2.20 18.94
C VAL A 388 -31.80 -2.85 20.04
N THR A 389 -33.13 -2.67 20.02
CA THR A 389 -34.07 -3.30 20.96
C THR A 389 -34.16 -4.82 20.82
N ASP A 390 -33.63 -5.40 19.74
CA ASP A 390 -33.59 -6.85 19.59
C ASP A 390 -32.42 -7.48 20.35
N LEU A 391 -31.46 -6.66 20.79
CA LEU A 391 -30.25 -7.08 21.49
C LEU A 391 -29.95 -6.14 22.67
N ASP A 392 -30.99 -5.67 23.37
CA ASP A 392 -30.87 -4.85 24.58
C ASP A 392 -31.02 -5.66 25.88
N SER A 393 -31.54 -6.89 25.79
CA SER A 393 -31.77 -7.79 26.92
C SER A 393 -31.52 -9.25 26.55
N ALA A 394 -31.25 -10.10 27.54
CA ALA A 394 -31.10 -11.55 27.32
C ALA A 394 -32.39 -12.20 26.80
N ALA A 395 -33.57 -11.64 27.13
CA ALA A 395 -34.85 -12.13 26.63
C ALA A 395 -35.03 -11.78 25.14
N ASP A 396 -34.58 -10.60 24.72
CA ASP A 396 -34.64 -10.18 23.32
C ASP A 396 -33.62 -10.92 22.47
N ALA A 397 -32.41 -11.11 22.98
CA ALA A 397 -31.35 -11.85 22.30
C ALA A 397 -31.63 -13.36 22.19
N ALA A 398 -32.42 -13.95 23.09
CA ALA A 398 -32.80 -15.37 23.03
C ALA A 398 -33.58 -15.76 21.76
N LYS A 399 -34.12 -14.77 21.02
CA LYS A 399 -34.76 -14.98 19.71
C LYS A 399 -33.75 -15.44 18.64
N TYR A 400 -32.48 -15.10 18.81
CA TYR A 400 -31.42 -15.28 17.81
C TYR A 400 -30.47 -16.40 18.24
N THR A 401 -30.33 -17.42 17.40
CA THR A 401 -29.50 -18.61 17.69
C THR A 401 -28.72 -19.04 16.45
N GLY A 402 -27.57 -19.72 16.63
CA GLY A 402 -26.76 -20.20 15.51
C GLY A 402 -26.17 -19.06 14.67
N PHE A 403 -25.79 -17.95 15.33
CA PHE A 403 -25.04 -16.87 14.70
C PHE A 403 -23.65 -16.82 15.32
N GLU A 404 -22.61 -16.89 14.49
CA GLU A 404 -21.21 -16.82 14.90
C GLU A 404 -20.69 -15.38 14.88
N VAL A 405 -21.26 -14.51 14.05
CA VAL A 405 -20.82 -13.12 13.87
C VAL A 405 -21.94 -12.15 14.23
N VAL A 406 -21.64 -11.14 15.03
CA VAL A 406 -22.52 -9.95 15.18
C VAL A 406 -21.88 -8.77 14.47
N ARG A 407 -22.63 -8.16 13.54
CA ARG A 407 -22.24 -6.93 12.84
C ARG A 407 -23.04 -5.75 13.37
N THR A 408 -22.39 -4.71 13.88
CA THR A 408 -23.08 -3.57 14.51
C THR A 408 -22.34 -2.25 14.33
N ALA A 409 -23.08 -1.14 14.39
CA ALA A 409 -22.56 0.23 14.45
C ALA A 409 -22.76 0.88 15.84
N THR A 410 -23.26 0.14 16.83
CA THR A 410 -23.58 0.63 18.17
C THR A 410 -22.95 -0.24 19.26
N SER A 411 -22.99 0.22 20.51
CA SER A 411 -22.57 -0.58 21.66
C SER A 411 -23.26 -1.93 21.70
N TYR A 412 -22.55 -2.94 22.19
CA TYR A 412 -23.02 -4.32 22.24
C TYR A 412 -22.46 -5.04 23.46
N ASP A 413 -23.35 -5.70 24.21
CA ASP A 413 -22.96 -6.64 25.27
C ASP A 413 -22.81 -8.03 24.64
N ALA A 414 -21.56 -8.49 24.55
CA ALA A 414 -21.21 -9.73 23.88
C ALA A 414 -21.70 -10.99 24.60
N SER A 415 -22.22 -10.86 25.82
CA SER A 415 -22.85 -11.97 26.54
C SER A 415 -24.29 -12.26 26.10
N LEU A 416 -24.93 -11.35 25.35
CA LEU A 416 -26.35 -11.46 25.00
C LEU A 416 -26.64 -12.59 24.02
N VAL A 417 -25.77 -12.81 23.02
CA VAL A 417 -25.94 -13.87 22.03
C VAL A 417 -24.83 -14.91 22.22
N SER A 418 -25.15 -15.96 22.98
CA SER A 418 -24.16 -16.96 23.44
C SER A 418 -23.43 -17.74 22.34
N SER A 419 -23.97 -17.80 21.10
CA SER A 419 -23.34 -18.49 19.97
C SER A 419 -22.27 -17.66 19.27
N VAL A 420 -22.20 -16.35 19.55
CA VAL A 420 -21.32 -15.42 18.85
C VAL A 420 -19.87 -15.65 19.26
N THR A 421 -19.03 -15.81 18.25
CA THR A 421 -17.58 -16.02 18.38
C THR A 421 -16.76 -14.92 17.72
N ALA A 422 -17.37 -14.02 16.95
CA ALA A 422 -16.69 -12.92 16.27
C ALA A 422 -17.57 -11.66 16.22
N LEU A 423 -16.92 -10.49 16.17
CA LEU A 423 -17.60 -9.19 16.05
C LEU A 423 -17.13 -8.47 14.80
N GLU A 424 -18.07 -7.83 14.11
CA GLU A 424 -17.79 -6.91 13.01
C GLU A 424 -18.36 -5.52 13.33
N ILE A 425 -17.50 -4.51 13.39
CA ILE A 425 -17.87 -3.15 13.76
C ILE A 425 -17.81 -2.29 12.51
N THR A 426 -18.97 -1.81 12.08
CA THR A 426 -19.09 -0.84 10.98
C THR A 426 -18.96 0.59 11.50
N ALA A 427 -18.81 1.57 10.60
CA ALA A 427 -18.64 2.99 10.98
C ALA A 427 -19.69 3.47 12.01
N THR A 428 -19.23 4.08 13.09
CA THR A 428 -20.04 4.51 14.24
C THR A 428 -20.15 6.03 14.30
N GLY A 429 -21.32 6.57 14.66
CA GLY A 429 -21.55 8.01 14.75
C GLY A 429 -21.20 8.66 16.11
N GLY A 430 -20.70 7.88 17.07
CA GLY A 430 -20.38 8.32 18.44
C GLY A 430 -19.80 7.20 19.30
N ALA A 431 -19.37 7.52 20.53
CA ALA A 431 -18.67 6.58 21.42
C ALA A 431 -19.41 5.23 21.55
N THR A 432 -18.69 4.13 21.33
CA THR A 432 -19.23 2.77 21.39
C THR A 432 -18.46 1.90 22.37
N THR A 433 -19.18 0.98 23.01
CA THR A 433 -18.65 0.11 24.06
C THR A 433 -19.03 -1.34 23.78
N PHE A 434 -18.05 -2.23 23.81
CA PHE A 434 -18.19 -3.66 23.63
C PHE A 434 -17.78 -4.35 24.93
N THR A 435 -18.76 -4.86 25.67
CA THR A 435 -18.56 -5.38 27.04
C THR A 435 -18.78 -6.87 27.12
N ASN A 436 -18.29 -7.48 28.21
CA ASN A 436 -18.46 -8.90 28.51
C ASN A 436 -17.97 -9.84 27.40
N LEU A 437 -16.88 -9.46 26.74
CA LEU A 437 -16.24 -10.30 25.73
C LEU A 437 -15.72 -11.58 26.37
N ASN A 438 -15.94 -12.71 25.72
CA ASN A 438 -15.24 -13.95 25.99
C ASN A 438 -13.97 -14.07 25.12
N ALA A 439 -13.13 -15.07 25.39
CA ALA A 439 -11.87 -15.26 24.68
C ALA A 439 -12.02 -15.50 23.16
N ALA A 440 -13.08 -16.20 22.73
CA ALA A 440 -13.33 -16.44 21.31
C ALA A 440 -13.68 -15.12 20.60
N GLN A 441 -14.63 -14.37 21.16
CA GLN A 441 -15.06 -13.06 20.65
C GLN A 441 -13.91 -12.06 20.61
N ALA A 442 -13.10 -12.00 21.67
CA ALA A 442 -11.94 -11.11 21.73
C ALA A 442 -10.85 -11.47 20.71
N SER A 443 -10.81 -12.70 20.21
CA SER A 443 -9.81 -13.14 19.23
C SER A 443 -10.18 -12.86 17.76
N ASP A 444 -11.43 -12.49 17.47
CA ASP A 444 -11.90 -12.21 16.10
C ASP A 444 -12.83 -10.99 16.05
N ILE A 445 -12.24 -9.80 16.20
CA ILE A 445 -12.93 -8.53 16.01
C ILE A 445 -12.40 -7.85 14.76
N THR A 446 -13.30 -7.46 13.86
CA THR A 446 -12.98 -6.70 12.64
C THR A 446 -13.71 -5.36 12.66
N ILE A 447 -12.98 -4.27 12.40
CA ILE A 447 -13.49 -2.93 12.26
C ILE A 447 -13.43 -2.57 10.77
N THR A 448 -14.57 -2.42 10.11
CA THR A 448 -14.65 -2.29 8.64
C THR A 448 -14.83 -0.86 8.14
N GLY A 449 -15.08 0.10 9.04
CA GLY A 449 -15.15 1.53 8.72
C GLY A 449 -14.55 2.36 9.85
N ALA A 450 -14.16 3.60 9.55
CA ALA A 450 -13.58 4.51 10.55
C ALA A 450 -14.49 4.64 11.77
N VAL A 451 -13.92 4.46 12.96
CA VAL A 451 -14.66 4.48 14.22
C VAL A 451 -14.37 5.80 14.90
N ASN A 452 -15.43 6.61 15.03
CA ASN A 452 -15.51 7.77 15.93
C ASN A 452 -14.45 8.85 15.73
N ALA A 453 -14.65 9.76 14.76
CA ALA A 453 -13.93 11.04 14.75
C ALA A 453 -14.26 11.87 16.01
N GLY A 454 -13.46 11.71 17.08
CA GLY A 454 -13.53 12.47 18.34
C GLY A 454 -14.27 11.80 19.52
N SER A 455 -14.48 10.48 19.54
CA SER A 455 -15.25 9.83 20.64
C SER A 455 -14.79 8.44 21.09
N GLY A 456 -13.93 7.77 20.34
CA GLY A 456 -13.28 6.50 20.75
C GLY A 456 -14.15 5.25 20.85
N VAL A 457 -13.50 4.09 20.97
CA VAL A 457 -14.10 2.76 21.12
C VAL A 457 -13.55 2.05 22.36
N THR A 458 -14.42 1.36 23.09
CA THR A 458 -14.05 0.64 24.32
C THR A 458 -14.30 -0.85 24.19
N PHE A 459 -13.32 -1.67 24.57
CA PHE A 459 -13.45 -3.13 24.69
C PHE A 459 -13.16 -3.56 26.13
N SER A 460 -14.06 -4.37 26.72
CA SER A 460 -13.91 -4.88 28.09
C SER A 460 -14.17 -6.38 28.17
N LEU A 461 -13.22 -7.12 28.75
CA LEU A 461 -13.33 -8.56 28.98
C LEU A 461 -14.37 -8.88 30.07
N ALA A 462 -15.11 -9.98 29.93
CA ALA A 462 -16.07 -10.42 30.95
C ALA A 462 -15.41 -10.79 32.29
N ASN A 463 -14.21 -11.38 32.24
CA ASN A 463 -13.50 -11.87 33.41
C ASN A 463 -12.00 -11.54 33.33
N ALA A 464 -11.62 -10.36 33.80
CA ALA A 464 -10.25 -9.83 33.78
C ALA A 464 -9.36 -10.32 34.93
N VAL A 465 -9.56 -11.55 35.43
CA VAL A 465 -8.70 -12.14 36.48
C VAL A 465 -7.51 -12.93 35.90
N GLY A 466 -7.49 -13.14 34.59
CA GLY A 466 -6.39 -13.80 33.90
C GLY A 466 -5.11 -12.95 33.92
N THR A 467 -4.03 -13.53 33.38
CA THR A 467 -2.73 -12.85 33.25
C THR A 467 -2.16 -13.01 31.84
N SER A 468 -3.00 -13.45 30.91
CA SER A 468 -2.64 -13.74 29.51
C SER A 468 -3.86 -13.54 28.61
N ASP A 469 -4.75 -12.62 28.98
CA ASP A 469 -5.94 -12.31 28.22
C ASP A 469 -5.53 -11.50 26.98
N ALA A 470 -6.09 -11.86 25.82
CA ALA A 470 -5.73 -11.30 24.52
C ALA A 470 -6.93 -10.72 23.78
N LEU A 471 -6.75 -9.52 23.24
CA LEU A 471 -7.67 -8.87 22.31
C LEU A 471 -7.03 -8.82 20.93
N THR A 472 -7.76 -9.17 19.87
CA THR A 472 -7.30 -9.07 18.48
C THR A 472 -8.26 -8.21 17.68
N LEU A 473 -7.77 -7.05 17.23
CA LEU A 473 -8.50 -6.07 16.44
C LEU A 473 -7.92 -6.00 15.03
N LYS A 474 -8.77 -6.27 14.04
CA LYS A 474 -8.45 -6.10 12.62
C LYS A 474 -9.03 -4.76 12.15
N LEU A 475 -8.18 -3.82 11.76
CA LEU A 475 -8.55 -2.50 11.28
C LEU A 475 -8.57 -2.49 9.76
N GLY A 476 -9.78 -2.45 9.19
CA GLY A 476 -10.03 -2.47 7.75
C GLY A 476 -10.69 -3.76 7.25
N ALA A 477 -11.01 -3.76 5.96
CA ALA A 477 -11.66 -4.88 5.28
C ALA A 477 -10.88 -5.29 4.04
N ALA A 478 -10.71 -6.60 3.84
CA ALA A 478 -10.04 -7.15 2.66
C ALA A 478 -10.86 -6.96 1.36
N SER A 479 -12.18 -6.73 1.47
CA SER A 479 -13.13 -6.73 0.35
C SER A 479 -13.48 -5.34 -0.21
N THR A 480 -13.11 -4.24 0.47
CA THR A 480 -13.50 -2.90 -0.01
C THR A 480 -12.61 -2.47 -1.17
N ALA A 481 -13.23 -2.26 -2.34
CA ALA A 481 -12.57 -1.67 -3.50
C ALA A 481 -12.11 -0.23 -3.26
N THR A 482 -12.68 0.44 -2.25
CA THR A 482 -12.27 1.75 -1.75
C THR A 482 -11.18 1.59 -0.72
N GLY A 483 -10.00 2.14 -1.04
CA GLY A 483 -8.82 1.98 -0.22
C GLY A 483 -8.80 2.75 1.10
N ALA A 484 -9.83 3.48 1.55
CA ALA A 484 -9.68 4.35 2.73
C ALA A 484 -9.13 3.59 3.98
N ALA A 485 -8.11 4.17 4.62
CA ALA A 485 -7.61 3.67 5.89
C ALA A 485 -8.74 3.62 6.93
N VAL A 486 -8.72 2.58 7.77
CA VAL A 486 -9.63 2.48 8.90
C VAL A 486 -8.87 2.87 10.16
N ASP A 487 -9.23 4.05 10.67
CA ASP A 487 -8.67 4.61 11.88
C ASP A 487 -9.53 4.26 13.10
N ALA A 488 -8.85 3.94 14.20
CA ALA A 488 -9.43 3.92 15.53
C ALA A 488 -8.99 5.21 16.22
N ASP A 489 -9.90 6.11 16.57
CA ASP A 489 -9.54 7.37 17.23
C ASP A 489 -8.97 7.11 18.65
N ALA A 490 -9.77 7.21 19.72
CA ALA A 490 -9.36 6.75 21.04
C ALA A 490 -9.68 5.27 21.24
N LEU A 491 -8.68 4.43 21.51
CA LEU A 491 -8.85 3.01 21.79
C LEU A 491 -8.70 2.73 23.29
N THR A 492 -9.79 2.33 23.93
CA THR A 492 -9.81 1.91 25.35
C THR A 492 -9.94 0.39 25.46
N VAL A 493 -9.00 -0.25 26.14
CA VAL A 493 -8.95 -1.71 26.29
C VAL A 493 -8.79 -2.07 27.77
N ASN A 494 -9.83 -2.68 28.35
CA ASN A 494 -9.86 -3.02 29.77
C ASN A 494 -9.79 -4.54 30.00
N GLY A 495 -8.83 -4.97 30.83
CA GLY A 495 -8.70 -6.36 31.26
C GLY A 495 -8.01 -7.29 30.27
N PHE A 496 -7.17 -6.75 29.37
CA PHE A 496 -6.37 -7.55 28.43
C PHE A 496 -4.87 -7.25 28.60
N GLU A 497 -4.05 -8.28 28.77
CA GLU A 497 -2.59 -8.14 28.83
C GLU A 497 -1.95 -8.00 27.45
N THR A 498 -2.55 -8.62 26.42
CA THR A 498 -2.07 -8.59 25.03
C THR A 498 -3.08 -7.94 24.10
N ILE A 499 -2.64 -6.95 23.34
CA ILE A 499 -3.45 -6.28 22.31
C ILE A 499 -2.80 -6.55 20.95
N ASN A 500 -3.45 -7.35 20.11
CA ASN A 500 -3.02 -7.59 18.73
C ASN A 500 -3.80 -6.64 17.81
N LEU A 501 -3.09 -5.79 17.07
CA LEU A 501 -3.64 -4.91 16.05
C LEU A 501 -3.17 -5.37 14.67
N ALA A 502 -4.11 -5.53 13.74
CA ALA A 502 -3.81 -5.94 12.37
C ALA A 502 -4.39 -4.92 11.39
N SER A 503 -3.55 -4.28 10.58
CA SER A 503 -4.04 -3.43 9.49
C SER A 503 -4.41 -4.31 8.29
N ILE A 504 -5.62 -4.12 7.76
CA ILE A 504 -6.17 -4.89 6.63
C ILE A 504 -6.66 -3.91 5.56
N HIS A 505 -6.34 -4.19 4.31
CA HIS A 505 -6.76 -3.35 3.19
C HIS A 505 -7.03 -4.19 1.93
N GLY A 506 -7.88 -3.66 1.05
CA GLY A 506 -8.14 -4.25 -0.27
C GLY A 506 -6.93 -4.18 -1.21
N ALA A 507 -6.97 -4.95 -2.31
CA ALA A 507 -5.89 -5.02 -3.29
C ALA A 507 -5.59 -3.66 -3.98
N SER A 508 -6.56 -2.75 -4.01
CA SER A 508 -6.46 -1.43 -4.67
C SER A 508 -6.05 -0.28 -3.73
N ALA A 509 -5.63 -0.58 -2.49
CA ALA A 509 -5.24 0.45 -1.52
C ALA A 509 -3.96 1.20 -1.93
N THR A 510 -4.00 2.54 -1.86
CA THR A 510 -2.81 3.42 -2.03
C THR A 510 -1.90 3.33 -0.80
N ALA A 511 -0.70 3.92 -0.83
CA ALA A 511 0.20 3.87 0.33
C ALA A 511 -0.39 4.55 1.58
N ALA A 512 -1.03 5.72 1.44
CA ALA A 512 -1.69 6.40 2.57
C ALA A 512 -2.81 5.54 3.18
N ASN A 513 -3.52 4.83 2.31
CA ASN A 513 -4.62 3.94 2.61
C ASN A 513 -4.21 2.62 3.31
N LYS A 514 -2.90 2.37 3.43
CA LYS A 514 -2.31 1.22 4.12
C LYS A 514 -1.76 1.58 5.51
N VAL A 515 -1.95 2.82 5.95
CA VAL A 515 -1.56 3.26 7.30
C VAL A 515 -2.81 3.26 8.17
N ALA A 516 -2.87 2.38 9.16
CA ALA A 516 -3.94 2.41 10.16
C ALA A 516 -3.54 3.33 11.32
N THR A 517 -4.43 4.25 11.71
CA THR A 517 -4.14 5.19 12.81
C THR A 517 -4.82 4.76 14.10
N VAL A 518 -4.08 4.86 15.21
CA VAL A 518 -4.63 4.88 16.57
C VAL A 518 -4.25 6.19 17.25
N ALA A 519 -5.22 7.08 17.44
CA ALA A 519 -4.95 8.44 17.93
C ALA A 519 -4.56 8.45 19.41
N SER A 520 -5.19 7.60 20.23
CA SER A 520 -4.76 7.43 21.62
C SER A 520 -5.06 6.04 22.17
N PHE A 521 -4.21 5.60 23.09
CA PHE A 521 -4.39 4.36 23.82
C PHE A 521 -4.72 4.61 25.29
N THR A 522 -5.69 3.86 25.81
CA THR A 522 -5.91 3.69 27.25
C THR A 522 -6.08 2.21 27.53
N ALA A 523 -5.11 1.62 28.24
CA ALA A 523 -5.17 0.22 28.63
C ALA A 523 -4.69 0.03 30.07
N ASP A 524 -5.50 -0.65 30.88
CA ASP A 524 -5.28 -0.84 32.33
C ASP A 524 -4.36 -2.04 32.66
N ALA A 525 -4.41 -3.08 31.85
CA ALA A 525 -3.74 -4.36 32.06
C ALA A 525 -2.64 -4.65 31.03
N ALA A 526 -2.61 -3.95 29.90
CA ALA A 526 -1.73 -4.26 28.78
C ALA A 526 -0.25 -4.27 29.20
N THR A 527 0.45 -5.31 28.75
CA THR A 527 1.92 -5.48 28.83
C THR A 527 2.53 -5.75 27.47
N SER A 528 1.71 -6.13 26.48
CA SER A 528 2.13 -6.40 25.11
C SER A 528 1.15 -5.79 24.11
N ILE A 529 1.68 -5.10 23.10
CA ILE A 529 0.95 -4.61 21.93
C ILE A 529 1.68 -5.16 20.71
N VAL A 530 0.99 -5.97 19.89
CA VAL A 530 1.58 -6.60 18.70
C VAL A 530 0.92 -6.01 17.46
N LEU A 531 1.73 -5.50 16.53
CA LEU A 531 1.26 -4.89 15.30
C LEU A 531 1.59 -5.80 14.11
N THR A 532 0.60 -6.02 13.25
CA THR A 532 0.73 -6.86 12.04
C THR A 532 0.04 -6.22 10.85
N GLY A 533 0.43 -6.60 9.63
CA GLY A 533 -0.12 -6.02 8.40
C GLY A 533 0.87 -5.07 7.74
N SER A 534 0.40 -3.93 7.23
CA SER A 534 1.22 -2.99 6.47
C SER A 534 1.87 -1.91 7.33
N SER A 535 1.12 -0.92 7.79
CA SER A 535 1.68 0.22 8.55
C SER A 535 0.74 0.72 9.64
N PHE A 536 1.31 1.31 10.69
CA PHE A 536 0.58 1.92 11.80
C PHE A 536 1.11 3.31 12.16
N ASN A 537 0.18 4.21 12.49
CA ASN A 537 0.47 5.47 13.17
C ASN A 537 -0.16 5.44 14.57
N LEU A 538 0.65 5.40 15.61
CA LEU A 538 0.23 5.47 17.01
C LEU A 538 0.56 6.86 17.56
N GLU A 539 -0.41 7.77 17.51
CA GLU A 539 -0.17 9.21 17.75
C GLU A 539 0.12 9.53 19.23
N ASN A 540 -0.49 8.78 20.14
CA ASN A 540 -0.24 8.93 21.57
C ASN A 540 -0.39 7.61 22.33
N VAL A 541 0.73 6.91 22.52
CA VAL A 541 0.80 5.68 23.29
C VAL A 541 1.10 6.01 24.75
N ALA A 542 0.07 6.38 25.50
CA ALA A 542 0.14 6.62 26.95
C ALA A 542 -0.37 5.38 27.71
N THR A 543 0.54 4.51 28.13
CA THR A 543 0.19 3.30 28.89
C THR A 543 0.34 3.52 30.40
N ALA A 544 -0.50 2.86 31.20
CA ALA A 544 -0.41 2.94 32.65
C ALA A 544 0.69 2.04 33.26
N LYS A 545 1.25 1.13 32.45
CA LYS A 545 2.28 0.15 32.79
C LYS A 545 3.30 0.06 31.67
N ALA A 546 4.47 -0.51 31.98
CA ALA A 546 5.46 -0.82 30.96
C ALA A 546 4.88 -1.81 29.94
N VAL A 547 5.03 -1.49 28.66
CA VAL A 547 4.56 -2.33 27.55
C VAL A 547 5.68 -2.68 26.59
N THR A 548 5.58 -3.83 25.95
CA THR A 548 6.33 -4.12 24.72
C THR A 548 5.43 -3.87 23.53
N ILE A 549 5.77 -2.90 22.69
CA ILE A 549 5.17 -2.71 21.37
C ILE A 549 6.05 -3.44 20.36
N ASP A 550 5.49 -4.42 19.66
CA ASP A 550 6.20 -5.25 18.70
C ASP A 550 5.62 -5.02 17.29
N ALA A 551 6.34 -4.27 16.47
CA ALA A 551 6.00 -3.96 15.09
C ALA A 551 6.84 -4.74 14.07
N THR A 552 7.58 -5.75 14.52
CA THR A 552 8.52 -6.51 13.68
C THR A 552 7.85 -7.23 12.51
N ALA A 553 6.53 -7.46 12.59
CA ALA A 553 5.74 -8.12 11.56
C ALA A 553 5.08 -7.16 10.55
N LEU A 554 5.33 -5.85 10.63
CA LEU A 554 4.83 -4.88 9.66
C LEU A 554 5.63 -4.94 8.36
N THR A 555 4.92 -4.86 7.23
CA THR A 555 5.54 -4.93 5.89
C THR A 555 5.77 -3.57 5.24
N GLY A 556 5.33 -2.50 5.89
CA GLY A 556 5.32 -1.14 5.39
C GLY A 556 4.16 -0.81 4.43
N ASN A 557 3.95 0.48 4.19
CA ASN A 557 2.85 1.00 3.37
C ASN A 557 3.09 0.92 1.85
N GLY A 558 4.28 0.52 1.40
CA GLY A 558 4.62 0.39 -0.02
C GLY A 558 4.79 1.71 -0.77
N ALA A 559 5.00 2.83 -0.07
CA ALA A 559 5.53 4.06 -0.67
C ALA A 559 7.01 3.88 -1.08
N ALA A 560 7.58 4.87 -1.80
CA ALA A 560 9.01 4.86 -2.17
C ALA A 560 9.91 4.79 -0.93
N THR A 561 9.58 5.58 0.09
CA THR A 561 10.04 5.40 1.47
C THR A 561 8.93 4.68 2.23
N SER A 562 8.99 3.35 2.25
CA SER A 562 7.94 2.53 2.85
C SER A 562 7.91 2.79 4.36
N LEU A 563 6.80 3.33 4.86
CA LEU A 563 6.60 3.62 6.29
C LEU A 563 6.07 2.37 6.99
N GLY A 564 6.70 1.97 8.09
CA GLY A 564 6.28 0.88 8.97
C GLY A 564 5.46 1.39 10.15
N LEU A 565 6.13 1.83 11.19
CA LEU A 565 5.58 2.33 12.45
C LEU A 565 5.88 3.81 12.65
N VAL A 566 4.85 4.60 12.96
CA VAL A 566 5.01 5.89 13.63
C VAL A 566 4.52 5.72 15.07
N ALA A 567 5.34 6.05 16.06
CA ALA A 567 4.98 5.94 17.47
C ALA A 567 5.36 7.21 18.22
N ALA A 568 4.36 7.83 18.85
CA ALA A 568 4.50 9.03 19.66
C ALA A 568 3.80 8.88 21.02
N GLY A 569 4.08 9.81 21.92
CA GLY A 569 3.47 9.87 23.25
C GLY A 569 4.44 9.56 24.41
N SER A 570 3.88 9.54 25.62
CA SER A 570 4.62 9.29 26.87
C SER A 570 4.40 7.86 27.35
N LEU A 571 5.21 6.94 26.84
CA LEU A 571 5.22 5.56 27.33
C LEU A 571 5.59 5.51 28.81
N PHE A 572 5.02 4.55 29.53
CA PHE A 572 5.48 4.24 30.87
C PHE A 572 6.96 3.83 30.83
N ALA A 573 7.77 4.28 31.79
CA ALA A 573 9.20 3.96 31.84
C ALA A 573 9.45 2.44 31.85
N ALA A 574 10.54 1.99 31.24
CA ALA A 574 10.86 0.58 30.95
C ALA A 574 9.97 -0.09 29.88
N SER A 575 9.19 0.67 29.11
CA SER A 575 8.57 0.15 27.90
C SER A 575 9.62 -0.14 26.81
N THR A 576 9.30 -1.06 25.91
CA THR A 576 10.13 -1.38 24.74
C THR A 576 9.30 -1.21 23.49
N VAL A 577 9.84 -0.50 22.49
CA VAL A 577 9.24 -0.38 21.15
C VAL A 577 10.19 -1.03 20.17
N LYS A 578 9.69 -2.01 19.42
CA LYS A 578 10.43 -2.66 18.34
C LYS A 578 9.82 -2.27 17.00
N GLY A 579 10.65 -1.73 16.13
CA GLY A 579 10.33 -1.35 14.77
C GLY A 579 10.09 -2.53 13.83
N SER A 580 9.82 -2.20 12.58
CA SER A 580 9.58 -3.09 11.47
C SER A 580 10.87 -3.29 10.65
N ALA A 581 10.75 -3.77 9.42
CA ALA A 581 11.84 -3.75 8.44
C ALA A 581 11.70 -2.59 7.42
N ALA A 582 10.73 -1.72 7.66
CA ALA A 582 10.44 -0.52 6.88
C ALA A 582 10.81 0.71 7.72
N VAL A 583 10.76 1.91 7.12
CA VAL A 583 11.11 3.15 7.84
C VAL A 583 10.16 3.38 9.00
N ASP A 584 10.71 3.52 10.20
CA ASP A 584 9.97 3.81 11.43
C ASP A 584 10.32 5.18 12.00
N GLN A 585 9.39 5.77 12.74
CA GLN A 585 9.52 7.09 13.31
C GLN A 585 9.05 7.10 14.77
N TYR A 586 9.95 7.52 15.65
CA TYR A 586 9.74 7.57 17.08
C TYR A 586 9.78 9.01 17.58
N THR A 587 8.69 9.46 18.21
CA THR A 587 8.70 10.69 19.02
C THR A 587 8.73 10.30 20.49
N ILE A 588 9.90 10.46 21.11
CA ILE A 588 10.19 9.97 22.46
C ILE A 588 9.75 11.03 23.48
N GLY A 589 8.59 10.80 24.11
CA GLY A 589 8.00 11.74 25.08
C GLY A 589 8.40 11.55 26.54
N ALA A 590 8.89 10.36 26.94
CA ALA A 590 9.29 10.07 28.33
C ALA A 590 10.59 9.27 28.42
N ALA A 591 11.42 9.65 29.38
CA ALA A 591 12.68 8.99 29.73
C ALA A 591 12.48 7.55 30.25
N GLY A 592 13.48 6.67 30.04
CA GLY A 592 13.53 5.34 30.65
C GLY A 592 13.03 4.16 29.79
N SER A 593 12.68 4.38 28.53
CA SER A 593 12.19 3.33 27.60
C SER A 593 13.24 2.94 26.56
N THR A 594 13.02 1.80 25.91
CA THR A 594 13.86 1.26 24.84
C THR A 594 13.16 1.40 23.49
N TYR A 595 13.88 1.89 22.48
CA TYR A 595 13.41 2.04 21.10
C TYR A 595 14.40 1.36 20.16
N LEU A 596 13.93 0.38 19.40
CA LEU A 596 14.72 -0.39 18.44
C LEU A 596 14.14 -0.15 17.04
N GLY A 597 14.92 0.39 16.10
CA GLY A 597 14.49 0.60 14.71
C GLY A 597 14.43 -0.71 13.92
N ASN A 598 15.36 -1.63 14.21
CA ASN A 598 15.57 -2.91 13.51
C ASN A 598 16.13 -2.72 12.10
N ALA A 599 15.31 -2.57 11.07
CA ALA A 599 15.82 -2.35 9.71
C ALA A 599 15.01 -1.25 9.03
N GLY A 600 15.66 -0.40 8.25
CA GLY A 600 15.04 0.80 7.71
C GLY A 600 15.94 2.00 7.94
N ASN A 601 15.56 3.15 7.38
CA ASN A 601 16.24 4.40 7.71
C ASN A 601 15.38 5.13 8.75
N ASP A 602 15.56 4.77 10.01
CA ASP A 602 14.64 5.11 11.08
C ASP A 602 14.97 6.46 11.70
N THR A 603 13.95 7.09 12.29
CA THR A 603 14.10 8.42 12.91
C THR A 603 13.66 8.40 14.36
N PHE A 604 14.53 8.87 15.25
CA PHE A 604 14.28 9.03 16.67
C PHE A 604 14.31 10.51 17.01
N THR A 605 13.20 11.05 17.49
CA THR A 605 13.08 12.48 17.84
C THR A 605 12.81 12.63 19.33
N SER A 606 13.60 13.46 20.02
CA SER A 606 13.36 13.82 21.41
C SER A 606 13.93 15.19 21.77
N THR A 607 13.71 15.62 23.01
CA THR A 607 14.45 16.74 23.56
C THR A 607 15.86 16.28 23.93
N THR A 608 16.83 17.17 23.80
CA THR A 608 18.22 16.85 24.16
C THR A 608 18.33 16.40 25.61
N GLN A 609 17.66 17.07 26.55
CA GLN A 609 17.63 16.67 27.96
C GLN A 609 17.14 15.21 28.15
N ALA A 610 16.12 14.77 27.42
CA ALA A 610 15.61 13.41 27.55
C ALA A 610 16.66 12.36 27.14
N ILE A 611 17.41 12.63 26.07
CA ILE A 611 18.50 11.75 25.60
C ILE A 611 19.68 11.78 26.58
N LEU A 612 20.15 12.98 26.96
CA LEU A 612 21.37 13.15 27.76
C LEU A 612 21.26 12.64 29.21
N THR A 613 20.05 12.44 29.74
CA THR A 613 19.87 11.75 31.04
C THR A 613 20.32 10.29 31.02
N GLY A 614 20.62 9.72 29.84
CA GLY A 614 21.08 8.33 29.68
C GLY A 614 20.04 7.31 30.13
N SER A 615 18.76 7.70 30.19
CA SER A 615 17.67 6.84 30.65
C SER A 615 17.01 6.10 29.49
N VAL A 616 16.98 6.70 28.30
CA VAL A 616 16.44 6.14 27.06
C VAL A 616 17.51 5.26 26.40
N LEU A 617 17.12 4.07 25.93
CA LEU A 617 17.95 3.22 25.08
C LEU A 617 17.45 3.31 23.64
N ILE A 618 18.35 3.61 22.72
CA ILE A 618 18.07 3.77 21.28
C ILE A 618 19.03 2.85 20.53
N ASP A 619 18.47 2.07 19.61
CA ASP A 619 19.23 1.25 18.68
C ASP A 619 18.58 1.42 17.30
N GLY A 620 19.26 2.05 16.34
CA GLY A 620 18.72 2.22 14.98
C GLY A 620 18.61 0.89 14.26
N GLY A 621 19.70 0.14 14.21
CA GLY A 621 19.76 -1.21 13.63
C GLY A 621 20.43 -1.18 12.26
N ASP A 622 19.84 -1.90 11.30
CA ASP A 622 20.30 -1.97 9.92
C ASP A 622 19.71 -0.82 9.10
N GLY A 623 20.56 0.06 8.56
CA GLY A 623 20.13 1.12 7.67
C GLY A 623 20.92 2.40 7.89
N THR A 624 20.33 3.55 7.57
CA THR A 624 20.91 4.85 7.89
C THR A 624 19.95 5.59 8.80
N ASP A 625 20.23 5.55 10.09
CA ASP A 625 19.35 5.97 11.15
C ASP A 625 19.68 7.38 11.64
N THR A 626 18.65 8.09 12.09
CA THR A 626 18.75 9.50 12.45
C THR A 626 18.22 9.77 13.85
N LEU A 627 19.06 10.32 14.72
CA LEU A 627 18.68 10.88 16.01
C LEU A 627 18.53 12.40 15.91
N THR A 628 17.31 12.90 16.06
CA THR A 628 17.01 14.33 16.14
C THR A 628 16.81 14.74 17.60
N MET A 629 17.65 15.68 18.04
CA MET A 629 17.63 16.25 19.37
C MET A 629 17.22 17.71 19.28
N SER A 630 16.25 18.11 20.11
CA SER A 630 15.74 19.48 20.16
C SER A 630 16.08 20.14 21.49
N GLU A 631 16.62 21.35 21.41
CA GLU A 631 16.84 22.25 22.54
C GLU A 631 15.83 23.39 22.57
N SER A 632 15.42 23.77 23.78
CA SER A 632 14.61 24.96 24.00
C SER A 632 15.50 26.08 24.49
N ALA A 633 15.38 27.27 23.88
CA ALA A 633 16.12 28.47 24.26
C ALA A 633 15.73 28.94 25.67
N THR A 634 16.34 28.37 26.71
CA THR A 634 16.27 28.90 28.07
C THR A 634 17.55 29.69 28.32
N THR A 635 17.40 30.99 28.58
CA THR A 635 18.53 31.91 28.78
C THR A 635 19.51 31.38 29.82
N THR A 636 20.80 31.28 29.47
CA THR A 636 22.00 31.10 30.33
C THR A 636 22.54 29.68 30.67
N ASN A 637 22.17 28.61 29.96
CA ASN A 637 22.79 27.29 30.21
C ASN A 637 23.79 26.88 29.11
N THR A 638 25.01 26.54 29.52
CA THR A 638 25.98 25.74 28.75
C THR A 638 25.38 24.37 28.44
N LEU A 639 25.41 23.95 27.18
CA LEU A 639 25.08 22.60 26.74
C LEU A 639 26.37 21.78 26.61
N THR A 640 26.52 20.76 27.46
CA THR A 640 27.62 19.80 27.35
C THR A 640 27.07 18.47 26.86
N ILE A 641 27.61 17.96 25.75
CA ILE A 641 27.36 16.66 25.13
C ILE A 641 28.64 15.81 25.22
N ALA A 642 28.81 15.09 26.32
CA ALA A 642 29.90 14.13 26.51
C ALA A 642 29.57 12.78 25.85
N ASP A 643 30.58 12.14 25.26
CA ASP A 643 30.53 10.80 24.66
C ASP A 643 29.80 9.76 25.53
N THR A 644 30.04 9.77 26.85
CA THR A 644 29.42 8.83 27.81
C THR A 644 27.89 8.93 27.87
N MET A 645 27.30 10.05 27.45
CA MET A 645 25.85 10.24 27.43
C MET A 645 25.18 9.48 26.28
N PHE A 646 25.94 9.06 25.27
CA PHE A 646 25.48 8.15 24.22
C PHE A 646 25.73 6.66 24.55
N SER A 647 26.07 6.32 25.80
CA SER A 647 26.32 4.92 26.22
C SER A 647 25.14 3.97 26.05
N LYS A 648 23.93 4.49 25.77
CA LYS A 648 22.72 3.72 25.45
C LYS A 648 22.17 4.01 24.06
N VAL A 649 22.96 4.65 23.21
CA VAL A 649 22.63 4.88 21.81
C VAL A 649 23.57 3.99 20.98
N ALA A 650 23.00 3.23 20.06
CA ALA A 650 23.73 2.34 19.15
C ALA A 650 23.17 2.49 17.73
N ASN A 651 24.01 2.21 16.73
CA ASN A 651 23.62 2.19 15.31
C ASN A 651 22.85 3.45 14.89
N ILE A 652 23.42 4.63 15.14
CA ILE A 652 22.89 5.93 14.70
C ILE A 652 23.96 6.65 13.89
N GLU A 653 23.71 6.85 12.60
CA GLU A 653 24.64 7.46 11.64
C GLU A 653 24.53 8.97 11.56
N ASN A 654 23.32 9.48 11.77
CA ASN A 654 23.03 10.90 11.66
C ASN A 654 22.54 11.43 13.00
N ILE A 655 23.17 12.49 13.50
CA ILE A 655 22.69 13.27 14.65
C ILE A 655 22.35 14.67 14.18
N SER A 656 21.11 15.08 14.41
CA SER A 656 20.63 16.43 14.13
C SER A 656 20.32 17.16 15.43
N LEU A 657 21.01 18.25 15.72
CA LEU A 657 20.72 19.15 16.83
C LEU A 657 19.96 20.37 16.30
N SER A 658 18.77 20.61 16.84
CA SER A 658 17.88 21.70 16.44
C SER A 658 17.46 22.55 17.63
N GLY A 659 17.08 23.80 17.36
CA GLY A 659 16.77 24.79 18.41
C GLY A 659 17.97 25.68 18.72
N ALA A 660 17.75 26.72 19.53
CA ALA A 660 18.81 27.66 19.88
C ALA A 660 19.45 27.29 21.22
N VAL A 661 20.77 27.16 21.22
CA VAL A 661 21.58 27.10 22.45
C VAL A 661 21.91 28.55 22.82
N ALA A 662 21.60 28.94 24.06
CA ALA A 662 21.69 30.33 24.52
C ALA A 662 22.96 30.59 25.36
N GLY A 663 23.98 29.75 25.22
CA GLY A 663 25.26 29.76 25.93
C GLY A 663 26.26 28.80 25.26
N ASP A 664 27.34 28.43 25.96
CA ASP A 664 28.39 27.57 25.39
C ASP A 664 27.87 26.19 24.93
N LEU A 665 28.39 25.67 23.82
CA LEU A 665 28.26 24.28 23.40
C LEU A 665 29.60 23.58 23.60
N THR A 666 29.60 22.46 24.31
CA THR A 666 30.76 21.56 24.35
C THR A 666 30.33 20.16 23.95
N TRP A 667 30.87 19.61 22.88
CA TRP A 667 30.62 18.25 22.43
C TRP A 667 31.93 17.48 22.36
N THR A 668 32.07 16.42 23.17
CA THR A 668 33.19 15.48 23.09
C THR A 668 32.73 14.16 22.49
N LEU A 669 33.41 13.71 21.44
CA LEU A 669 33.19 12.43 20.77
C LEU A 669 34.31 11.44 21.12
N GLY A 670 34.00 10.15 21.10
CA GLY A 670 34.96 9.10 21.42
C GLY A 670 34.38 7.70 21.26
N GLY A 671 34.13 7.02 22.37
CA GLY A 671 33.71 5.61 22.40
C GLY A 671 32.45 5.32 21.60
N PHE A 672 31.41 6.16 21.71
CA PHE A 672 30.16 5.98 20.95
C PHE A 672 30.42 6.04 19.43
N ALA A 673 31.05 7.11 18.97
CA ALA A 673 31.38 7.28 17.55
C ALA A 673 32.35 6.20 17.05
N ASN A 674 33.29 5.75 17.89
CA ASN A 674 34.20 4.64 17.55
C ASN A 674 33.48 3.29 17.44
N THR A 675 32.37 3.06 18.16
CA THR A 675 31.60 1.81 18.05
C THR A 675 30.77 1.73 16.76
N LEU A 676 30.52 2.86 16.11
CA LEU A 676 29.81 2.97 14.85
C LEU A 676 30.61 2.43 13.63
N ALA A 677 31.90 2.16 13.83
CA ALA A 677 32.88 1.67 12.86
C ALA A 677 32.62 0.27 12.24
N SER A 678 31.47 -0.36 12.53
CA SER A 678 31.20 -1.72 12.08
C SER A 678 29.94 -1.89 11.23
N SER A 679 29.09 -0.85 11.12
CA SER A 679 27.79 -0.97 10.45
C SER A 679 27.57 0.00 9.27
N THR A 680 28.21 1.18 9.19
CA THR A 680 27.70 2.27 8.32
C THR A 680 28.72 3.31 7.82
N SER A 681 29.76 2.87 7.11
CA SER A 681 30.76 3.73 6.42
C SER A 681 31.77 4.47 7.29
N ASN A 682 31.79 4.23 8.62
CA ASN A 682 32.74 4.83 9.57
C ASN A 682 32.62 6.36 9.73
N VAL A 683 31.50 6.97 9.30
CA VAL A 683 31.29 8.43 9.39
C VAL A 683 30.07 8.73 10.24
N LEU A 684 30.26 9.46 11.34
CA LEU A 684 29.16 10.07 12.08
C LEU A 684 28.83 11.42 11.46
N LYS A 685 27.60 11.60 11.00
CA LYS A 685 27.14 12.86 10.42
C LYS A 685 26.42 13.68 11.47
N VAL A 686 26.85 14.92 11.63
CA VAL A 686 26.28 15.85 12.59
C VAL A 686 25.82 17.10 11.87
N THR A 687 24.55 17.46 12.05
CA THR A 687 24.02 18.76 11.62
C THR A 687 23.53 19.53 12.83
N ALA A 688 24.00 20.76 12.99
CA ALA A 688 23.62 21.65 14.08
C ALA A 688 23.32 23.06 13.55
N ALA A 689 22.16 23.62 13.86
CA ALA A 689 21.77 24.95 13.37
C ALA A 689 21.36 25.88 14.53
N ASN A 690 21.88 27.12 14.51
CA ASN A 690 21.56 28.21 15.44
C ASN A 690 22.09 28.03 16.88
N ILE A 691 23.38 27.73 17.03
CA ILE A 691 23.97 27.33 18.31
C ILE A 691 24.33 28.50 19.29
N ALA A 692 24.16 29.79 18.96
CA ALA A 692 24.55 30.88 19.88
C ALA A 692 23.68 32.15 19.85
N SER A 693 22.41 32.07 20.28
CA SER A 693 21.43 33.16 20.08
C SER A 693 21.42 34.29 21.16
N GLY A 694 22.56 34.77 21.65
CA GLY A 694 22.62 36.13 22.23
C GLY A 694 23.09 36.31 23.68
N ALA A 695 24.15 35.63 24.11
CA ALA A 695 24.98 36.11 25.23
C ALA A 695 26.35 36.63 24.70
N THR A 696 27.08 37.37 25.54
CA THR A 696 28.42 37.88 25.21
C THR A 696 29.46 36.79 25.47
N ALA A 697 30.30 36.47 24.48
CA ALA A 697 31.42 35.51 24.57
C ALA A 697 31.00 34.02 24.74
N ASP A 698 30.04 33.57 23.93
CA ASP A 698 29.66 32.16 23.86
C ASP A 698 30.77 31.34 23.17
N VAL A 699 31.02 30.12 23.64
CA VAL A 699 32.06 29.20 23.13
C VAL A 699 31.44 27.94 22.54
N ILE A 700 31.87 27.57 21.34
CA ILE A 700 31.60 26.28 20.70
C ILE A 700 32.86 25.43 20.74
N THR A 701 32.79 24.28 21.39
CA THR A 701 33.87 23.27 21.39
C THR A 701 33.31 21.97 20.85
N VAL A 702 33.85 21.46 19.75
CA VAL A 702 33.62 20.11 19.25
C VAL A 702 34.95 19.37 19.21
N ASP A 703 35.09 18.35 20.04
CA ASP A 703 36.32 17.57 20.22
C ASP A 703 36.09 16.12 19.79
N ALA A 704 36.59 15.77 18.61
CA ALA A 704 36.61 14.42 18.06
C ALA A 704 38.02 13.80 18.07
N SER A 705 38.96 14.35 18.86
CA SER A 705 40.34 13.86 18.94
C SER A 705 40.48 12.41 19.41
N ASN A 706 39.45 11.85 20.03
CA ASN A 706 39.41 10.46 20.48
C ASN A 706 38.85 9.50 19.42
N LEU A 707 38.53 9.95 18.20
CA LEU A 707 38.22 9.05 17.08
C LEU A 707 39.50 8.32 16.63
N THR A 708 39.37 7.02 16.34
CA THR A 708 40.51 6.15 16.02
C THR A 708 40.27 5.35 14.75
N GLY A 709 41.34 4.89 14.10
CA GLY A 709 41.23 4.08 12.90
C GLY A 709 40.69 4.90 11.72
N ALA A 710 39.72 4.36 10.99
CA ALA A 710 39.10 5.03 9.84
C ALA A 710 37.82 5.81 10.20
N ASN A 711 37.59 6.06 11.49
CA ASN A 711 36.38 6.74 11.97
C ASN A 711 36.52 8.24 11.78
N ALA A 712 35.47 8.87 11.25
CA ALA A 712 35.44 10.29 10.95
C ALA A 712 34.12 10.95 11.36
N LEU A 713 34.16 12.27 11.48
CA LEU A 713 33.08 13.20 11.75
C LEU A 713 32.80 14.04 10.51
N GLU A 714 31.55 14.01 10.02
CA GLU A 714 31.05 15.01 9.07
C GLU A 714 30.18 16.01 9.83
N LEU A 715 30.75 17.15 10.24
CA LEU A 715 30.07 18.21 10.96
C LEU A 715 29.65 19.34 10.01
N THR A 716 28.35 19.61 9.96
CA THR A 716 27.79 20.85 9.41
C THR A 716 27.19 21.68 10.54
N LEU A 717 27.78 22.84 10.83
CA LEU A 717 27.33 23.73 11.89
C LEU A 717 27.07 25.14 11.35
N THR A 718 25.90 25.69 11.68
CA THR A 718 25.61 27.12 11.45
C THR A 718 25.55 27.83 12.79
N ASN A 719 26.49 28.73 13.01
CA ASN A 719 26.49 29.67 14.12
C ASN A 719 25.69 30.92 13.76
N THR A 720 24.78 31.32 14.64
CA THR A 720 23.83 32.42 14.42
C THR A 720 23.84 33.28 15.67
N VAL A 721 24.23 34.55 15.56
CA VAL A 721 24.28 35.51 16.67
C VAL A 721 23.13 36.52 16.54
N VAL A 722 22.64 37.03 17.67
CA VAL A 722 21.61 38.10 17.66
C VAL A 722 22.24 39.39 17.13
N THR A 723 21.55 40.06 16.21
CA THR A 723 21.97 41.35 15.63
C THR A 723 22.49 42.33 16.70
N GLY A 724 23.75 42.74 16.61
CA GLY A 724 24.38 43.72 17.49
C GLY A 724 24.93 43.17 18.81
N ALA A 725 25.02 41.84 18.98
CA ALA A 725 25.79 41.24 20.07
C ALA A 725 27.29 41.18 19.66
N SER A 726 28.17 41.55 20.59
CA SER A 726 29.61 41.34 20.44
C SER A 726 29.95 39.97 21.01
N ASN A 727 30.45 39.09 20.15
CA ASN A 727 31.01 37.80 20.55
C ASN A 727 32.54 37.88 20.58
N ALA A 728 33.15 37.16 21.52
CA ALA A 728 34.59 37.17 21.79
C ALA A 728 35.05 35.80 22.32
N GLY A 729 34.31 34.75 21.98
CA GLY A 729 34.57 33.38 22.40
C GLY A 729 35.80 32.80 21.70
N THR A 730 36.20 31.60 22.11
CA THR A 730 37.20 30.80 21.39
C THR A 730 36.53 29.51 20.95
N ASP A 731 36.15 29.45 19.70
CA ASP A 731 35.50 28.31 19.10
C ASP A 731 36.54 27.32 18.59
N VAL A 732 36.40 26.06 18.97
CA VAL A 732 37.37 25.01 18.70
C VAL A 732 36.66 23.80 18.10
N TYR A 733 37.13 23.36 16.94
CA TYR A 733 36.66 22.17 16.25
C TYR A 733 37.89 21.29 16.01
N THR A 734 37.86 20.05 16.47
CA THR A 734 38.99 19.13 16.39
C THR A 734 38.52 17.79 15.88
N GLY A 735 39.13 17.31 14.80
CA GLY A 735 38.96 15.97 14.25
C GLY A 735 39.89 14.93 14.89
N GLY A 736 39.90 13.73 14.33
CA GLY A 736 40.56 12.55 14.85
C GLY A 736 41.55 11.93 13.86
N ALA A 737 41.48 10.61 13.64
CA ALA A 737 42.44 9.86 12.82
C ALA A 737 41.90 9.43 11.43
N GLY A 738 40.64 9.71 11.11
CA GLY A 738 40.01 9.41 9.83
C GLY A 738 39.57 10.69 9.11
N ASN A 739 39.16 10.56 7.84
CA ASN A 739 38.85 11.68 6.95
C ASN A 739 37.66 12.52 7.41
N ASP A 740 37.93 13.53 8.22
CA ASP A 740 36.97 14.42 8.85
C ASP A 740 36.51 15.52 7.89
N LYS A 741 35.29 15.99 8.09
CA LYS A 741 34.70 17.04 7.27
C LYS A 741 34.02 18.08 8.14
N PHE A 742 34.56 19.29 8.13
CA PHE A 742 34.05 20.46 8.83
C PHE A 742 33.46 21.46 7.84
N ILE A 743 32.15 21.68 7.90
CA ILE A 743 31.46 22.79 7.24
C ILE A 743 30.91 23.71 8.34
N ILE A 744 31.64 24.78 8.62
CA ILE A 744 31.32 25.72 9.69
C ILE A 744 30.92 27.06 9.07
N ASN A 745 29.69 27.50 9.34
CA ASN A 745 29.12 28.69 8.74
C ASN A 745 28.72 29.70 9.81
N TYR A 746 29.25 30.91 9.77
CA TYR A 746 28.87 32.01 10.64
C TYR A 746 27.96 32.94 9.85
N ASP A 747 26.78 33.24 10.39
CA ASP A 747 25.80 34.07 9.68
C ASP A 747 26.26 35.54 9.51
N ALA A 748 25.47 36.33 8.78
CA ALA A 748 25.77 37.76 8.55
C ALA A 748 25.65 38.64 9.80
N ASN A 749 25.15 38.11 10.92
CA ASN A 749 25.00 38.89 12.16
C ASN A 749 26.32 38.95 12.97
N HIS A 750 27.34 38.21 12.55
CA HIS A 750 28.69 38.20 13.16
C HIS A 750 29.56 39.43 12.79
N ALA A 751 28.95 40.57 12.41
CA ALA A 751 29.68 41.73 11.88
C ALA A 751 30.56 42.49 12.90
N ASP A 752 30.35 42.29 14.21
CA ASP A 752 31.12 42.84 15.33
C ASP A 752 31.81 41.73 16.16
N ASP A 753 32.02 40.55 15.55
CA ASP A 753 32.59 39.38 16.21
C ASP A 753 34.13 39.46 16.27
N THR A 754 34.68 39.19 17.46
CA THR A 754 36.13 39.11 17.74
C THR A 754 36.57 37.71 18.15
N SER A 755 35.72 36.71 17.92
CA SER A 755 35.94 35.33 18.33
C SER A 755 37.15 34.73 17.63
N ILE A 756 37.89 33.92 18.40
CA ILE A 756 38.96 33.10 17.87
C ILE A 756 38.33 31.81 17.37
N VAL A 757 38.62 31.41 16.14
CA VAL A 757 38.15 30.15 15.56
C VAL A 757 39.37 29.28 15.28
N THR A 758 39.36 28.06 15.81
CA THR A 758 40.39 27.05 15.54
C THR A 758 39.72 25.79 15.02
N ILE A 759 40.05 25.39 13.80
CA ILE A 759 39.63 24.12 13.20
C ILE A 759 40.89 23.30 12.93
N ASN A 760 40.94 22.08 13.48
CA ASN A 760 42.01 21.11 13.24
C ASN A 760 41.40 19.81 12.70
N GLY A 761 41.79 19.39 11.50
CA GLY A 761 41.34 18.16 10.86
C GLY A 761 41.86 16.91 11.56
N GLY A 762 43.16 16.90 11.88
CA GLY A 762 43.78 15.84 12.65
C GLY A 762 44.64 14.96 11.77
N ALA A 763 44.30 13.69 11.62
CA ALA A 763 44.92 12.81 10.65
C ALA A 763 43.83 12.18 9.76
N GLY A 764 44.14 11.91 8.50
CA GLY A 764 43.15 11.57 7.48
C GLY A 764 43.19 12.58 6.35
N ASP A 765 42.56 12.26 5.22
CA ASP A 765 42.36 13.26 4.15
C ASP A 765 41.12 14.10 4.50
N ASP A 766 41.33 15.26 5.11
CA ASP A 766 40.27 16.06 5.73
C ASP A 766 39.72 17.13 4.79
N THR A 767 38.50 17.58 5.07
CA THR A 767 37.86 18.69 4.34
C THR A 767 37.39 19.76 5.32
N ILE A 768 37.99 20.95 5.23
CA ILE A 768 37.62 22.11 6.05
C ILE A 768 37.03 23.18 5.15
N THR A 769 35.85 23.66 5.50
CA THR A 769 35.19 24.81 4.85
C THR A 769 34.66 25.72 5.95
N PHE A 770 35.27 26.90 6.06
CA PHE A 770 34.82 27.94 6.98
C PHE A 770 34.24 29.11 6.21
N THR A 771 33.00 29.50 6.51
CA THR A 771 32.37 30.65 5.85
C THR A 771 31.86 31.65 6.87
N MET A 772 31.96 32.93 6.54
CA MET A 772 31.43 34.04 7.34
C MET A 772 30.59 34.98 6.48
N GLY A 773 29.52 35.55 7.04
CA GLY A 773 28.76 36.61 6.38
C GLY A 773 29.53 37.94 6.35
N THR A 774 29.34 38.73 5.29
CA THR A 774 30.11 39.98 5.07
C THR A 774 29.72 41.10 6.04
N GLY A 775 30.66 41.58 6.87
CA GLY A 775 30.49 42.67 7.86
C GLY A 775 31.52 43.82 7.71
N THR A 776 31.62 44.73 8.69
CA THR A 776 32.49 45.94 8.63
C THR A 776 33.60 46.01 9.69
N SER A 777 33.99 44.90 10.34
CA SER A 777 35.10 44.91 11.33
C SER A 777 35.95 43.63 11.31
N VAL A 778 37.24 43.74 11.67
CA VAL A 778 38.35 42.76 11.60
C VAL A 778 39.23 42.91 12.88
N PRO A 779 40.01 41.94 13.42
CA PRO A 779 39.97 40.47 13.32
C PRO A 779 39.71 39.78 14.69
N GLY A 780 38.92 38.72 14.70
CA GLY A 780 39.23 37.53 15.49
C GLY A 780 40.32 36.71 14.77
N THR A 781 41.04 35.82 15.47
CA THR A 781 42.02 34.95 14.80
C THR A 781 41.33 33.71 14.27
N ILE A 782 41.42 33.45 12.96
CA ILE A 782 40.96 32.21 12.35
C ILE A 782 42.17 31.35 12.03
N THR A 783 42.18 30.13 12.56
CA THR A 783 43.25 29.15 12.33
C THR A 783 42.63 27.87 11.81
N LEU A 784 43.01 27.50 10.59
CA LEU A 784 42.58 26.28 9.90
C LEU A 784 43.81 25.40 9.71
N ASP A 785 43.78 24.19 10.26
CA ASP A 785 44.87 23.22 10.23
C ASP A 785 44.33 21.90 9.71
N GLY A 786 44.79 21.45 8.54
CA GLY A 786 44.39 20.15 7.97
C GLY A 786 44.93 19.01 8.82
N GLY A 787 46.24 19.05 9.09
CA GLY A 787 46.91 18.13 10.00
C GLY A 787 47.77 17.14 9.24
N ALA A 788 47.36 15.88 9.09
CA ALA A 788 48.16 14.88 8.39
C ALA A 788 47.31 14.07 7.41
N GLY A 789 47.61 14.17 6.13
CA GLY A 789 46.86 13.56 5.04
C GLY A 789 46.81 14.51 3.86
N ASN A 790 45.97 14.24 2.87
CA ASN A 790 45.81 15.15 1.73
C ASN A 790 44.56 15.99 1.95
N ASP A 791 44.75 17.15 2.56
CA ASP A 791 43.65 17.94 3.08
C ASP A 791 43.13 18.94 2.04
N THR A 792 41.83 19.23 2.11
CA THR A 792 41.20 20.30 1.32
C THR A 792 40.66 21.36 2.26
N ILE A 793 41.28 22.54 2.24
CA ILE A 793 40.95 23.65 3.13
C ILE A 793 40.45 24.84 2.32
N THR A 794 39.27 25.34 2.67
CA THR A 794 38.70 26.58 2.16
C THR A 794 38.45 27.52 3.33
N GLY A 795 39.19 28.63 3.36
CA GLY A 795 39.02 29.74 4.27
C GLY A 795 37.81 30.61 3.93
N SER A 796 37.75 31.72 4.62
CA SER A 796 36.59 32.60 4.70
C SER A 796 36.74 33.83 3.80
N VAL A 797 36.10 34.93 4.18
CA VAL A 797 36.26 36.24 3.53
C VAL A 797 37.07 37.20 4.41
N GLU A 798 37.57 36.71 5.55
CA GLU A 798 38.35 37.42 6.55
C GLU A 798 39.80 36.93 6.53
N VAL A 799 40.66 37.49 7.40
CA VAL A 799 42.08 37.06 7.49
C VAL A 799 42.20 35.68 8.12
N ASP A 800 42.62 34.70 7.33
CA ASP A 800 42.80 33.32 7.74
C ASP A 800 44.28 32.94 7.94
N THR A 801 44.58 32.12 8.94
CA THR A 801 45.86 31.40 9.03
C THR A 801 45.63 29.94 8.68
N ILE A 802 46.17 29.49 7.55
CA ILE A 802 45.90 28.17 6.97
C ILE A 802 47.19 27.34 6.98
N THR A 803 47.13 26.17 7.59
CA THR A 803 48.19 25.15 7.55
C THR A 803 47.60 23.91 6.88
N GLY A 804 48.15 23.48 5.74
CA GLY A 804 47.79 22.19 5.14
C GLY A 804 48.16 21.07 6.09
N GLY A 805 49.44 21.00 6.44
CA GLY A 805 49.95 20.02 7.38
C GLY A 805 50.89 19.07 6.64
N ALA A 806 50.91 17.79 6.99
CA ALA A 806 51.75 16.82 6.32
C ALA A 806 50.96 16.03 5.26
N GLY A 807 51.33 16.16 3.98
CA GLY A 807 50.76 15.39 2.89
C GLY A 807 50.74 16.22 1.61
N THR A 808 49.72 16.05 0.77
CA THR A 808 49.52 16.87 -0.43
C THR A 808 48.23 17.66 -0.27
N ASP A 809 48.36 18.90 0.15
CA ASP A 809 47.22 19.70 0.57
C ASP A 809 46.75 20.66 -0.52
N THR A 810 45.46 20.98 -0.51
CA THR A 810 44.86 22.01 -1.36
C THR A 810 44.23 23.07 -0.47
N MET A 811 44.80 24.26 -0.51
CA MET A 811 44.41 25.40 0.32
C MET A 811 43.85 26.53 -0.54
N THR A 812 42.77 27.14 -0.08
CA THR A 812 42.14 28.32 -0.66
C THR A 812 41.90 29.30 0.48
N GLY A 813 42.48 30.50 0.41
CA GLY A 813 42.36 31.53 1.46
C GLY A 813 40.98 32.16 1.46
N GLY A 814 40.51 32.53 0.27
CA GLY A 814 39.28 33.25 0.03
C GLY A 814 39.56 34.73 -0.21
N ALA A 815 38.76 35.59 0.41
CA ALA A 815 39.09 37.02 0.44
C ALA A 815 39.72 37.32 1.79
N GLY A 816 40.53 38.36 1.89
CA GLY A 816 41.26 38.63 3.12
C GLY A 816 42.71 38.93 2.81
N SER A 817 43.51 38.96 3.86
CA SER A 817 44.96 38.98 3.76
C SER A 817 45.48 37.75 4.47
N ASP A 818 45.58 36.64 3.75
CA ASP A 818 45.68 35.32 4.35
C ASP A 818 47.13 34.89 4.59
N ILE A 819 47.34 34.05 5.60
CA ILE A 819 48.65 33.52 5.95
C ILE A 819 48.66 32.01 5.72
N PHE A 820 49.38 31.56 4.69
CA PHE A 820 49.60 30.14 4.43
C PHE A 820 50.88 29.67 5.14
N VAL A 821 50.81 28.65 5.98
CA VAL A 821 51.91 28.22 6.85
C VAL A 821 52.53 26.92 6.36
N ILE A 822 53.79 27.00 5.90
CA ILE A 822 54.58 25.87 5.39
C ILE A 822 55.96 25.90 6.05
N THR A 823 56.00 25.64 7.36
CA THR A 823 57.22 25.82 8.19
C THR A 823 58.11 24.59 8.27
N THR A 824 57.70 23.46 7.69
CA THR A 824 58.53 22.25 7.63
C THR A 824 58.51 21.65 6.23
N ALA A 825 59.60 20.99 5.84
CA ALA A 825 59.64 20.23 4.58
C ALA A 825 58.60 19.09 4.57
N ALA A 826 58.15 18.60 5.72
CA ALA A 826 57.05 17.62 5.75
C ALA A 826 55.73 18.20 5.22
N HIS A 827 55.58 19.53 5.19
CA HIS A 827 54.41 20.24 4.66
C HIS A 827 54.52 20.61 3.17
N SER A 828 55.50 20.09 2.43
CA SER A 828 55.69 20.50 1.03
C SER A 828 56.58 19.57 0.20
N ASN A 829 57.33 18.71 0.87
CA ASN A 829 58.37 17.87 0.27
C ASN A 829 57.93 16.40 0.25
N ALA A 830 56.95 16.10 -0.60
CA ALA A 830 56.53 14.73 -0.85
C ALA A 830 57.48 13.99 -1.80
N ALA A 831 57.41 12.65 -1.81
CA ALA A 831 58.35 11.79 -2.55
C ALA A 831 58.34 12.00 -4.09
N THR A 832 57.28 12.59 -4.62
CA THR A 832 57.07 12.87 -6.06
C THR A 832 56.61 14.31 -6.26
N ALA A 833 56.97 14.90 -7.39
CA ALA A 833 56.71 16.29 -7.71
C ALA A 833 55.21 16.62 -7.88
N GLY A 834 54.37 15.64 -8.20
CA GLY A 834 52.90 15.80 -8.21
C GLY A 834 52.23 15.83 -6.84
N ALA A 835 52.98 15.64 -5.77
CA ALA A 835 52.50 15.55 -4.39
C ALA A 835 52.88 16.80 -3.56
N ILE A 836 53.08 17.94 -4.22
CA ILE A 836 53.35 19.24 -3.60
C ILE A 836 52.03 19.94 -3.27
N ASP A 837 52.01 20.65 -2.15
CA ASP A 837 50.89 21.49 -1.72
C ASP A 837 50.49 22.54 -2.76
N LYS A 838 49.20 22.86 -2.78
CA LYS A 838 48.58 23.78 -3.73
C LYS A 838 47.88 24.90 -3.00
N ILE A 839 48.22 26.14 -3.35
CA ILE A 839 47.44 27.32 -2.97
C ILE A 839 46.71 27.82 -4.21
N THR A 840 45.38 27.86 -4.13
CA THR A 840 44.57 28.02 -5.33
C THR A 840 44.24 29.47 -5.69
N ASP A 841 44.46 30.43 -4.81
CA ASP A 841 44.00 31.83 -4.95
C ASP A 841 44.99 32.90 -4.45
N PHE A 842 46.24 32.54 -4.17
CA PHE A 842 47.26 33.45 -3.61
C PHE A 842 47.33 34.82 -4.33
N VAL A 843 47.29 35.92 -3.57
CA VAL A 843 47.36 37.30 -4.03
C VAL A 843 48.67 37.95 -3.56
N GLY A 844 49.61 38.15 -4.48
CA GLY A 844 50.92 38.77 -4.16
C GLY A 844 50.86 40.29 -4.03
N GLY A 845 51.78 40.86 -3.25
CA GLY A 845 51.93 42.31 -3.06
C GLY A 845 51.38 42.82 -1.73
N ALA A 846 51.66 42.09 -0.64
CA ALA A 846 51.16 42.31 0.72
C ALA A 846 49.64 42.15 0.88
N ALA A 847 49.00 41.35 0.02
CA ALA A 847 47.65 40.87 0.25
C ALA A 847 47.74 39.56 1.03
N ASP A 848 48.33 38.50 0.47
CA ASP A 848 48.59 37.24 1.19
C ASP A 848 50.07 37.07 1.55
N ASP A 849 50.32 36.34 2.63
CA ASP A 849 51.64 36.00 3.15
C ASP A 849 51.85 34.48 3.15
N LEU A 850 53.04 34.04 2.76
CA LEU A 850 53.50 32.65 2.87
C LEU A 850 54.55 32.55 4.00
N LYS A 851 54.21 31.84 5.07
CA LYS A 851 55.04 31.67 6.26
C LYS A 851 55.86 30.38 6.19
N VAL A 852 57.18 30.51 6.02
CA VAL A 852 58.11 29.37 5.79
C VAL A 852 59.23 29.27 6.83
N GLY A 853 59.10 29.95 7.96
CA GLY A 853 60.04 29.88 9.10
C GLY A 853 61.34 30.68 8.92
N VAL A 854 61.59 31.19 7.71
CA VAL A 854 62.62 32.17 7.38
C VAL A 854 62.04 33.22 6.42
N ALA A 855 62.41 34.49 6.57
CA ALA A 855 62.00 35.53 5.62
C ALA A 855 62.95 35.50 4.43
N ALA A 856 62.41 35.52 3.21
CA ALA A 856 63.23 35.59 2.01
C ALA A 856 63.93 36.95 1.93
N THR A 857 65.25 36.97 1.79
CA THR A 857 66.02 38.20 1.56
C THR A 857 65.98 38.64 0.11
N GLU A 858 65.84 37.69 -0.82
CA GLU A 858 65.73 37.91 -2.25
C GLU A 858 64.66 36.98 -2.85
N LEU A 859 63.94 37.47 -3.87
CA LEU A 859 63.01 36.66 -4.68
C LEU A 859 63.45 36.72 -6.15
N ASN A 860 63.91 35.58 -6.66
CA ASN A 860 64.38 35.43 -8.03
C ASN A 860 63.30 34.81 -8.92
N SER A 861 62.76 35.57 -9.88
CA SER A 861 61.75 35.05 -10.81
C SER A 861 62.38 34.55 -12.11
N GLN A 862 62.04 33.32 -12.52
CA GLN A 862 62.53 32.73 -13.77
C GLN A 862 61.47 31.87 -14.46
N THR A 863 61.30 32.06 -15.78
CA THR A 863 60.56 31.11 -16.61
C THR A 863 61.49 29.97 -17.03
N LEU A 864 61.08 28.73 -16.77
CA LEU A 864 61.89 27.55 -16.98
C LEU A 864 61.16 26.59 -17.93
N THR A 865 61.71 26.40 -19.13
CA THR A 865 61.13 25.52 -20.15
C THR A 865 61.68 24.11 -20.00
N ILE A 866 60.99 23.27 -19.23
CA ILE A 866 61.36 21.85 -19.02
C ILE A 866 60.12 20.98 -19.11
N SER A 867 60.31 19.74 -19.58
CA SER A 867 59.32 18.68 -19.42
C SER A 867 59.25 18.28 -17.95
N TYR A 868 58.18 18.70 -17.30
CA TYR A 868 57.82 18.38 -15.92
C TYR A 868 56.53 17.55 -15.95
N SER A 869 56.47 16.49 -15.15
CA SER A 869 55.30 15.65 -14.94
C SER A 869 55.04 15.46 -13.46
N GLU A 870 53.77 15.32 -13.08
CA GLU A 870 53.38 14.96 -11.71
C GLU A 870 53.95 13.60 -11.27
N ALA A 871 54.39 12.76 -12.21
CA ALA A 871 55.06 11.49 -11.95
C ALA A 871 56.57 11.62 -11.68
N ASP A 872 57.18 12.79 -11.89
CA ASP A 872 58.61 13.00 -11.67
C ASP A 872 58.92 12.94 -10.17
N THR A 873 60.12 12.47 -9.82
CA THR A 873 60.58 12.38 -8.43
C THR A 873 61.05 13.74 -7.90
N ILE A 874 61.05 13.91 -6.58
CA ILE A 874 61.60 15.13 -5.98
C ILE A 874 63.09 15.30 -6.30
N ALA A 875 63.84 14.20 -6.48
CA ALA A 875 65.25 14.26 -6.88
C ALA A 875 65.41 14.84 -8.30
N GLU A 876 64.47 14.55 -9.20
CA GLU A 876 64.43 15.13 -10.53
C GLU A 876 64.04 16.60 -10.46
N LEU A 877 63.01 16.97 -9.68
CA LEU A 877 62.65 18.38 -9.45
C LEU A 877 63.81 19.18 -8.82
N ASN A 878 64.45 18.65 -7.77
CA ASN A 878 65.64 19.25 -7.14
C ASN A 878 66.78 19.36 -8.14
N GLY A 879 67.00 18.33 -8.95
CA GLY A 879 67.98 18.33 -10.04
C GLY A 879 67.70 19.46 -11.02
N LEU A 880 66.45 19.70 -11.39
CA LEU A 880 66.04 20.77 -12.30
C LEU A 880 66.17 22.17 -11.68
N LEU A 881 65.75 22.32 -10.42
CA LEU A 881 65.86 23.57 -9.65
C LEU A 881 67.33 23.98 -9.48
N ASN A 882 68.22 23.00 -9.24
CA ASN A 882 69.66 23.21 -9.08
C ASN A 882 70.44 23.29 -10.42
N ALA A 883 70.01 22.58 -11.48
CA ALA A 883 70.74 22.53 -12.77
C ALA A 883 70.52 23.76 -13.65
N ALA A 884 69.44 24.51 -13.44
CA ALA A 884 69.16 25.73 -14.20
C ALA A 884 70.00 26.92 -13.71
N THR A 885 71.32 26.87 -13.93
CA THR A 885 72.24 28.02 -13.72
C THR A 885 71.99 29.05 -14.82
N GLY A 886 71.04 29.96 -14.60
CA GLY A 886 70.75 31.09 -15.49
C GLY A 886 71.55 32.33 -15.08
N SER A 887 72.24 32.93 -16.04
CA SER A 887 73.09 34.11 -15.91
C SER A 887 72.31 35.40 -15.56
N ALA A 888 71.76 35.50 -14.35
CA ALA A 888 71.42 36.77 -13.71
C ALA A 888 72.48 37.11 -12.66
N THR A 889 72.66 38.39 -12.35
CA THR A 889 73.77 38.92 -11.53
C THR A 889 73.72 38.55 -10.04
N THR A 890 72.74 37.75 -9.61
CA THR A 890 72.60 37.12 -8.29
C THR A 890 72.18 35.65 -8.54
N ALA A 891 72.78 34.69 -7.84
CA ALA A 891 72.47 33.27 -8.04
C ALA A 891 71.11 32.93 -7.40
N LYS A 892 70.37 31.95 -7.95
CA LYS A 892 69.00 31.63 -7.52
C LYS A 892 68.87 31.30 -6.03
N PHE A 893 69.87 30.58 -5.54
CA PHE A 893 70.10 30.23 -4.14
C PHE A 893 71.60 30.48 -3.96
N ASP A 894 71.99 31.71 -3.65
CA ASP A 894 73.40 32.11 -3.62
C ASP A 894 74.10 31.68 -2.31
N GLY A 895 73.34 31.07 -1.40
CA GLY A 895 73.80 30.53 -0.13
C GLY A 895 74.10 31.64 0.88
N THR A 896 73.66 32.88 0.64
CA THR A 896 73.83 34.03 1.54
C THR A 896 72.52 34.47 2.18
N GLY A 897 71.80 33.55 2.81
CA GLY A 897 70.57 33.85 3.52
C GLY A 897 69.48 32.86 3.15
N ALA A 898 68.23 33.24 3.41
CA ALA A 898 67.07 32.52 2.92
C ALA A 898 66.68 33.09 1.54
N ASP A 899 66.78 32.27 0.51
CA ASP A 899 66.55 32.66 -0.88
C ASP A 899 65.27 32.00 -1.41
N ALA A 900 64.46 32.73 -2.16
CA ALA A 900 63.28 32.19 -2.82
C ALA A 900 63.36 32.31 -4.34
N ALA A 901 62.84 31.32 -5.05
CA ALA A 901 62.74 31.30 -6.51
C ALA A 901 61.30 31.06 -6.96
N LEU A 902 60.79 31.94 -7.82
CA LEU A 902 59.51 31.76 -8.50
C LEU A 902 59.74 31.18 -9.88
N LEU A 903 59.15 30.02 -10.15
CA LEU A 903 59.33 29.27 -11.39
C LEU A 903 58.03 29.14 -12.16
N THR A 904 58.03 29.58 -13.41
CA THR A 904 56.95 29.29 -14.35
C THR A 904 57.37 28.15 -15.27
N LEU A 905 56.64 27.03 -15.20
CA LEU A 905 56.89 25.84 -16.01
C LEU A 905 56.25 25.96 -17.41
N SER A 906 56.65 25.08 -18.33
CA SER A 906 56.18 25.13 -19.72
C SER A 906 54.70 24.80 -19.92
N ASP A 907 54.09 24.13 -18.94
CA ASP A 907 52.65 23.83 -18.88
C ASP A 907 51.83 24.97 -18.25
N GLY A 908 52.49 26.04 -17.79
CA GLY A 908 51.87 27.20 -17.16
C GLY A 908 51.77 27.13 -15.64
N LYS A 909 52.19 26.02 -15.00
CA LYS A 909 52.23 25.92 -13.54
C LYS A 909 53.25 26.90 -12.94
N ILE A 910 52.93 27.44 -11.76
CA ILE A 910 53.78 28.35 -11.01
C ILE A 910 54.19 27.66 -9.72
N LEU A 911 55.49 27.43 -9.54
CA LEU A 911 56.07 26.88 -8.32
C LEU A 911 56.86 27.96 -7.59
N LEU A 912 56.68 28.06 -6.28
CA LEU A 912 57.52 28.87 -5.41
C LEU A 912 58.38 27.92 -4.57
N ALA A 913 59.71 28.01 -4.75
CA ALA A 913 60.69 27.22 -4.03
C ALA A 913 61.49 28.12 -3.08
N VAL A 914 61.61 27.74 -1.82
CA VAL A 914 62.32 28.50 -0.77
C VAL A 914 63.42 27.64 -0.16
N ASP A 915 64.65 28.14 -0.21
CA ASP A 915 65.81 27.58 0.51
C ASP A 915 65.74 28.01 1.97
N ILE A 916 65.24 27.11 2.83
CA ILE A 916 64.98 27.42 4.23
C ILE A 916 66.19 27.16 5.12
N ASP A 917 67.10 26.28 4.69
CA ASP A 917 68.29 25.92 5.46
C ASP A 917 69.53 26.76 5.10
N GLY A 918 69.42 27.60 4.06
CA GLY A 918 70.43 28.55 3.61
C GLY A 918 71.65 27.84 3.00
N SER A 919 71.48 26.62 2.50
CA SER A 919 72.57 25.82 1.94
C SER A 919 72.99 26.27 0.54
N GLY A 920 72.20 27.12 -0.13
CA GLY A 920 72.43 27.56 -1.51
C GLY A 920 72.13 26.47 -2.54
N SER A 921 71.36 25.45 -2.17
CA SER A 921 70.95 24.35 -3.04
C SER A 921 69.60 23.84 -2.60
N PHE A 922 68.69 23.61 -3.54
CA PHE A 922 67.37 23.09 -3.23
C PHE A 922 67.43 21.57 -2.96
N THR A 923 67.06 21.16 -1.75
CA THR A 923 67.14 19.79 -1.23
C THR A 923 65.80 19.31 -0.68
N ALA A 924 65.80 18.11 -0.09
CA ALA A 924 64.62 17.58 0.62
C ALA A 924 64.31 18.33 1.94
N ALA A 925 65.17 19.24 2.37
CA ALA A 925 64.94 20.09 3.54
C ALA A 925 64.21 21.39 3.19
N ASP A 926 64.04 21.69 1.90
CA ASP A 926 63.50 22.95 1.40
C ASP A 926 62.01 22.85 1.06
N VAL A 927 61.37 24.02 0.97
CA VAL A 927 59.92 24.14 0.78
C VAL A 927 59.61 24.45 -0.68
N VAL A 928 58.63 23.76 -1.23
CA VAL A 928 58.05 24.08 -2.54
C VAL A 928 56.53 24.07 -2.47
N VAL A 929 55.87 25.02 -3.13
CA VAL A 929 54.41 25.08 -3.21
C VAL A 929 53.97 25.47 -4.62
N GLU A 930 52.87 24.90 -5.08
CA GLU A 930 52.23 25.26 -6.35
C GLU A 930 51.21 26.39 -6.13
N LEU A 931 51.33 27.48 -6.88
CA LEU A 931 50.42 28.63 -6.84
C LEU A 931 49.53 28.61 -8.09
N THR A 932 48.42 27.88 -8.06
CA THR A 932 47.59 27.65 -9.28
C THR A 932 46.70 28.84 -9.68
N GLY A 933 46.54 29.83 -8.79
CA GLY A 933 45.74 31.03 -9.04
C GLY A 933 46.43 32.33 -8.63
N LEU A 934 47.77 32.39 -8.72
CA LEU A 934 48.53 33.59 -8.37
C LEU A 934 47.98 34.83 -9.11
N THR A 935 47.50 35.80 -8.34
CA THR A 935 47.18 37.15 -8.82
C THR A 935 48.09 38.19 -8.15
N GLY A 936 48.12 39.42 -8.66
CA GLY A 936 49.01 40.46 -8.12
C GLY A 936 50.49 40.27 -8.51
N THR A 937 51.42 40.76 -7.68
CA THR A 937 52.88 40.65 -7.91
C THR A 937 53.53 40.10 -6.65
N LEU A 938 54.02 38.85 -6.72
CA LEU A 938 54.76 38.23 -5.62
C LEU A 938 56.07 38.98 -5.34
N ALA A 939 56.29 39.35 -4.08
CA ALA A 939 57.48 40.03 -3.58
C ALA A 939 58.16 39.19 -2.48
N ALA A 940 59.47 39.43 -2.25
CA ALA A 940 60.18 38.78 -1.14
C ALA A 940 59.55 39.08 0.24
N THR A 941 58.83 40.20 0.35
CA THR A 941 58.08 40.58 1.56
C THR A 941 56.84 39.74 1.82
N ASP A 942 56.31 39.05 0.81
CA ASP A 942 55.16 38.14 0.95
C ASP A 942 55.62 36.77 1.53
N ILE A 943 56.93 36.58 1.75
CA ILE A 943 57.50 35.36 2.34
C ILE A 943 58.06 35.70 3.73
N ILE A 944 57.39 35.22 4.76
CA ILE A 944 57.57 35.67 6.14
C ILE A 944 58.02 34.54 7.09
N VAL A 945 58.45 34.94 8.30
CA VAL A 945 58.92 34.04 9.39
C VAL A 945 57.79 33.54 10.26
#